data_AF-A0A084VTW9-F1
#
_entry.id   AF-A0A084VTW9-F1
#
_cell.length_a   1.000
_cell.length_b   1.000
_cell.length_c   1.000
_cell.angle_alpha   90.00
_cell.angle_beta   90.00
_cell.angle_gamma   90.00
#
_symmetry.space_group_name_H-M   'P 1'
#
loop_
_entity.id
_entity.type
_entity.pdbx_description
1 polymer ?
#
loop_
_entity_poly.entity_id
_entity_poly.type
_entity_poly.pdbx_seq_one_letter_code
_entity_poly.pdbx_strand_id
1 'polypeptide(L)'
;MNHLRAVITRHHRLCAVTVGRRVLQRAAGTNFPTVPPLFPTSLATRLLSQSVRLCQTVPQSAASKKDTSPPVERKPVTGKQTKDSATLIEELRSDAIVYRRVQLEKLNQLLAKPYEIPADGYEFLLQCCGTLLCSETLETRMRVFEQFWFYLGEPRLAHWKILLQVYRENERTIDDVPALLESMGPIEKDAELYQALLAALAEKGDIAEMKLVRDMMKELKIPLTIELINLMIRGNGRAGDLDGVQMVLETMSAANMSANGETYGELMIAFLQDGMADRVLKMLREKGSQLNEKHILELLSLAVEKTNGEMVRVLLKLLPEEITSEGKIHPVLRNVLSGLVHSGHYEGLLMLLEELPPPQFLANENTDGYATFLMVDMLRHNAPFERLNKLLAMLVRTERNLRAYHVACECAAKAAHPSFSRLLTALAPLESLRPHYFWPLFLQRAQSDGEAGILGVLKLMQKLKVEPDEETITLYVLPKLSVTLKDSRTALKILEDCGVRTAVLMTPYVSHLLYQNRFDDVLTIVRRYPTKLDTETLLWPLILQANVNRSAAHQRKLCELIRALKDKAADPRHDLGGQLVLEVISNKKSKHDTNSLRSLLNEYEKFEIRLSRMAAGVLKTHFARGPPGTAGNPGASEPIDSLLKKLTDEQLTILSKELFDTISVHPRDMNYDELECHLVELEQKKLNTRGVLRRLLQLCVREGRHKRALELKQRCDQAKVEQSSGMLASLVELYTKVGDPEQAGRTLEQLKKQFPGFIVDDHKIIDYAALLIERGQLDGAKKVLRERATTGGKLRGADGGTTGKNLWNLLTNTAQWAAKERRKQPPTADAAATPNATRKMLDFLVELGYCTYDNTLLGPVLREYLLAGEQRAAIEEFQRIAKEKRRTPLQLEIMTLLVRLTNGTEPDIPSEDAKALLSETIQLVSQIHGSVNTNNTLIVALAEAGTEAQLRRMLINPEVRINHEYILTQCEFLVNSGKLDVLLRLAKCSKGLANVRENDFLQLVLAQYVRENNCEAAVQLFQRLINDEDELKITTEFARKLSDLLEANNYEIPANLQMYLK
;
A
#
# COMPACT_ATOMS: atom_id res chain seq x y z
N MET A 1 8.70 -21.90 -4.08
CA MET A 1 9.95 -22.57 -3.60
C MET A 1 11.24 -22.12 -4.31
N ASN A 2 11.25 -21.72 -5.59
CA ASN A 2 12.48 -21.19 -6.24
C ASN A 2 12.93 -19.80 -5.75
N HIS A 3 12.03 -19.00 -5.15
CA HIS A 3 12.38 -17.69 -4.58
C HIS A 3 13.18 -17.75 -3.27
N LEU A 4 13.04 -18.82 -2.47
CA LEU A 4 13.75 -18.98 -1.19
C LEU A 4 15.22 -19.41 -1.36
N ARG A 5 15.54 -20.14 -2.45
CA ARG A 5 16.93 -20.53 -2.78
C ARG A 5 17.79 -19.34 -3.22
N ALA A 6 17.20 -18.31 -3.82
CA ALA A 6 17.91 -17.11 -4.28
C ALA A 6 18.21 -16.11 -3.15
N VAL A 7 17.39 -16.10 -2.09
CA VAL A 7 17.57 -15.20 -0.93
C VAL A 7 18.66 -15.74 0.02
N ILE A 8 18.73 -17.07 0.22
CA ILE A 8 19.72 -17.70 1.11
C ILE A 8 21.14 -17.69 0.51
N THR A 9 21.28 -17.81 -0.82
CA THR A 9 22.60 -17.69 -1.46
C THR A 9 23.13 -16.24 -1.54
N ARG A 10 22.25 -15.23 -1.46
CA ARG A 10 22.65 -13.81 -1.41
C ARG A 10 23.14 -13.37 -0.03
N HIS A 11 22.67 -13.98 1.07
CA HIS A 11 23.17 -13.68 2.41
C HIS A 11 24.48 -14.39 2.79
N HIS A 12 24.80 -15.54 2.18
CA HIS A 12 26.07 -16.23 2.46
C HIS A 12 27.30 -15.67 1.73
N ARG A 13 27.14 -14.81 0.71
CA ARG A 13 28.28 -14.18 0.01
C ARG A 13 28.68 -12.79 0.54
N LEU A 14 27.89 -12.17 1.42
CA LEU A 14 28.20 -10.86 2.02
C LEU A 14 28.85 -10.94 3.41
N CYS A 15 28.90 -12.12 4.05
CA CYS A 15 29.58 -12.32 5.34
C CYS A 15 30.99 -12.95 5.24
N ALA A 16 31.55 -13.10 4.03
CA ALA A 16 32.84 -13.76 3.82
C ALA A 16 34.00 -12.83 3.38
N VAL A 17 33.83 -11.50 3.41
CA VAL A 17 34.88 -10.54 2.96
C VAL A 17 35.32 -9.52 4.03
N THR A 18 34.74 -9.49 5.23
CA THR A 18 35.11 -8.48 6.26
C THR A 18 35.36 -9.03 7.65
N VAL A 19 35.91 -10.25 7.78
CA VAL A 19 36.62 -10.67 9.01
C VAL A 19 37.88 -11.43 8.61
N GLY A 20 38.88 -10.68 8.16
CA GLY A 20 40.13 -11.22 7.65
C GLY A 20 41.28 -10.25 7.84
N ARG A 21 41.44 -9.70 9.05
CA ARG A 21 42.73 -9.31 9.66
C ARG A 21 42.52 -8.55 10.97
N ARG A 22 43.15 -9.10 12.01
CA ARG A 22 43.49 -8.56 13.34
C ARG A 22 42.74 -9.27 14.46
N VAL A 23 43.32 -10.36 14.95
CA VAL A 23 43.85 -10.50 16.33
C VAL A 23 44.73 -11.76 16.34
N LEU A 24 46.04 -11.56 16.52
CA LEU A 24 46.97 -12.54 17.07
C LEU A 24 47.92 -11.72 17.95
N GLN A 25 47.67 -11.70 19.26
CA GLN A 25 48.64 -12.17 20.26
C GLN A 25 48.16 -11.90 21.70
N ARG A 26 48.05 -13.04 22.39
CA ARG A 26 48.44 -13.33 23.78
C ARG A 26 47.58 -12.83 24.95
N ALA A 27 47.10 -13.87 25.64
CA ALA A 27 46.56 -13.91 26.98
C ALA A 27 47.66 -13.92 28.07
N ALA A 28 47.29 -13.39 29.23
CA ALA A 28 47.63 -13.80 30.61
C ALA A 28 46.92 -12.76 31.50
N GLY A 29 46.16 -13.02 32.57
CA GLY A 29 46.00 -14.15 33.47
C GLY A 29 45.79 -13.55 34.88
N THR A 30 44.94 -14.20 35.69
CA THR A 30 44.79 -14.09 37.17
C THR A 30 43.66 -13.24 37.81
N ASN A 31 42.80 -14.00 38.53
CA ASN A 31 42.24 -13.84 39.89
C ASN A 31 41.05 -12.90 40.23
N PHE A 32 39.90 -13.56 40.53
CA PHE A 32 38.82 -13.41 41.56
C PHE A 32 38.73 -12.14 42.47
N PRO A 33 37.60 -11.87 43.19
CA PRO A 33 36.18 -12.25 43.06
C PRO A 33 35.14 -11.10 43.32
N THR A 34 33.84 -11.43 43.23
CA THR A 34 32.68 -10.92 44.03
C THR A 34 32.11 -9.48 43.90
N VAL A 35 30.78 -9.45 43.69
CA VAL A 35 29.74 -8.52 44.19
C VAL A 35 29.53 -7.18 43.43
N PRO A 36 28.26 -6.78 43.16
CA PRO A 36 27.93 -5.67 42.26
C PRO A 36 27.85 -4.34 43.02
N PRO A 37 28.17 -3.19 42.40
CA PRO A 37 27.68 -1.90 42.88
C PRO A 37 26.48 -1.47 42.02
N LEU A 38 25.29 -1.26 42.60
CA LEU A 38 24.90 -0.03 43.31
C LEU A 38 25.04 1.21 42.43
N PHE A 39 23.88 1.70 41.98
CA PHE A 39 23.69 3.08 41.56
C PHE A 39 24.26 4.05 42.60
N PRO A 40 24.96 5.12 42.19
CA PRO A 40 24.99 6.36 42.93
C PRO A 40 24.03 7.36 42.29
N THR A 41 23.00 7.70 43.06
CA THR A 41 22.33 9.00 43.03
C THR A 41 23.33 10.12 43.38
N SER A 42 23.03 11.32 42.87
CA SER A 42 23.63 12.63 43.16
C SER A 42 24.88 13.06 42.35
N LEU A 43 24.65 13.96 41.39
CA LEU A 43 25.37 15.24 41.30
C LEU A 43 24.50 16.24 40.54
N ALA A 44 24.01 17.22 41.29
CA ALA A 44 23.31 18.40 40.79
C ALA A 44 24.24 19.28 39.93
N THR A 45 23.61 20.17 39.17
CA THR A 45 24.17 21.38 38.54
C THR A 45 25.35 21.16 37.58
N ARG A 46 25.05 21.09 36.28
CA ARG A 46 26.00 21.47 35.23
C ARG A 46 25.36 22.45 34.26
N LEU A 47 25.78 23.69 34.49
CA LEU A 47 25.71 24.90 33.69
C LEU A 47 25.65 24.67 32.17
N LEU A 48 24.77 25.44 31.51
CA LEU A 48 24.89 25.88 30.12
C LEU A 48 26.31 26.42 29.84
N SER A 49 27.24 25.58 29.38
CA SER A 49 28.46 26.04 28.72
C SER A 49 29.26 24.87 28.15
N GLN A 50 29.01 24.51 26.89
CA GLN A 50 30.07 23.99 25.99
C GLN A 50 29.62 23.82 24.54
N SER A 51 28.33 23.56 24.27
CA SER A 51 27.81 23.36 22.91
C SER A 51 27.72 24.65 22.07
N VAL A 52 27.60 25.83 22.70
CA VAL A 52 27.53 27.13 21.99
C VAL A 52 28.92 27.72 21.69
N ARG A 53 30.00 27.29 22.38
CA ARG A 53 31.37 27.79 22.14
C ARG A 53 32.19 26.96 21.13
N LEU A 54 31.75 25.76 20.75
CA LEU A 54 32.47 24.92 19.78
C LEU A 54 32.02 25.11 18.32
N CYS A 55 31.13 26.05 18.04
CA CYS A 55 30.65 26.38 16.68
C CYS A 55 31.48 27.46 15.96
N GLN A 56 32.67 27.81 16.46
CA GLN A 56 33.59 28.76 15.80
C GLN A 56 34.94 28.13 15.46
N THR A 57 34.94 27.13 14.58
CA THR A 57 36.10 26.87 13.69
C THR A 57 35.59 26.39 12.33
N VAL A 58 35.23 27.34 11.48
CA VAL A 58 35.18 27.11 10.03
C VAL A 58 36.63 27.07 9.53
N PRO A 59 37.08 26.06 8.77
CA PRO A 59 38.37 26.15 8.09
C PRO A 59 38.28 27.27 7.04
N GLN A 60 39.09 28.32 7.21
CA GLN A 60 39.24 29.39 6.24
C GLN A 60 39.71 28.84 4.88
N SER A 61 39.06 29.30 3.82
CA SER A 61 39.45 29.08 2.44
C SER A 61 40.82 29.70 2.14
N ALA A 62 41.81 28.86 1.83
CA ALA A 62 43.01 29.31 1.14
C ALA A 62 42.80 29.18 -0.37
N ALA A 63 42.73 30.32 -1.05
CA ALA A 63 42.76 30.40 -2.50
C ALA A 63 44.15 30.03 -3.02
N SER A 64 44.27 29.04 -3.91
CA SER A 64 45.29 29.08 -4.97
C SER A 64 45.00 28.12 -6.13
N LYS A 65 44.96 28.74 -7.32
CA LYS A 65 45.42 28.28 -8.64
C LYS A 65 44.68 27.15 -9.38
N LYS A 66 44.28 27.53 -10.60
CA LYS A 66 43.94 26.70 -11.76
C LYS A 66 44.91 25.52 -11.91
N ASP A 67 44.37 24.33 -12.17
CA ASP A 67 44.86 23.45 -13.23
C ASP A 67 43.82 22.40 -13.65
N THR A 68 43.92 22.07 -14.91
CA THR A 68 43.04 21.30 -15.80
C THR A 68 43.08 19.78 -15.58
N SER A 69 41.91 19.11 -15.51
CA SER A 69 41.56 17.80 -16.14
C SER A 69 40.36 17.14 -15.41
N PRO A 70 39.49 16.37 -16.10
CA PRO A 70 38.28 15.82 -15.48
C PRO A 70 38.52 14.40 -14.92
N PRO A 71 38.00 14.04 -13.73
CA PRO A 71 37.92 12.65 -13.32
C PRO A 71 36.52 12.07 -13.58
N VAL A 72 36.48 11.18 -14.57
CA VAL A 72 35.69 9.94 -14.70
C VAL A 72 34.46 9.77 -13.78
N GLU A 73 33.27 9.84 -14.38
CA GLU A 73 32.01 9.41 -13.77
C GLU A 73 31.97 7.89 -13.53
N ARG A 74 31.74 7.49 -12.28
CA ARG A 74 31.26 6.15 -11.93
C ARG A 74 29.73 6.15 -11.97
N LYS A 75 29.15 5.32 -12.84
CA LYS A 75 27.71 5.06 -12.96
C LYS A 75 27.09 4.67 -11.60
N PRO A 76 25.92 5.20 -11.21
CA PRO A 76 25.19 4.67 -10.08
C PRO A 76 24.47 3.38 -10.48
N VAL A 77 24.63 2.36 -9.65
CA VAL A 77 23.95 1.06 -9.72
C VAL A 77 22.49 1.26 -9.29
N THR A 78 21.57 0.68 -10.06
CA THR A 78 20.12 0.71 -9.84
C THR A 78 19.72 0.15 -8.48
N GLY A 79 19.18 1.03 -7.62
CA GLY A 79 18.55 0.71 -6.35
C GLY A 79 17.25 1.50 -6.20
N LYS A 80 16.19 0.81 -5.75
CA LYS A 80 14.81 1.25 -5.45
C LYS A 80 14.59 2.78 -5.33
N GLN A 81 13.60 3.28 -6.07
CA GLN A 81 13.09 4.66 -6.02
C GLN A 81 12.93 5.18 -4.58
N THR A 82 13.77 6.13 -4.20
CA THR A 82 13.65 6.94 -2.98
C THR A 82 12.83 8.19 -3.31
N LYS A 83 11.78 8.49 -2.53
CA LYS A 83 11.01 9.74 -2.64
C LYS A 83 11.93 10.96 -2.43
N ASP A 84 11.72 12.02 -3.21
CA ASP A 84 12.47 13.29 -3.10
C ASP A 84 12.18 13.99 -1.75
N SER A 85 13.20 14.54 -1.09
CA SER A 85 13.09 15.23 0.21
C SER A 85 12.03 16.35 0.24
N ALA A 86 11.84 17.06 -0.88
CA ALA A 86 10.80 18.08 -1.02
C ALA A 86 9.37 17.50 -0.95
N THR A 87 9.14 16.34 -1.58
CA THR A 87 7.84 15.66 -1.53
C THR A 87 7.50 15.22 -0.11
N LEU A 88 8.50 14.78 0.66
CA LEU A 88 8.30 14.38 2.05
C LEU A 88 7.94 15.59 2.93
N ILE A 89 8.52 16.76 2.70
CA ILE A 89 8.19 17.99 3.44
C ILE A 89 6.75 18.41 3.16
N GLU A 90 6.28 18.35 1.90
CA GLU A 90 4.89 18.63 1.57
C GLU A 90 3.92 17.62 2.19
N GLU A 91 4.28 16.33 2.22
CA GLU A 91 3.53 15.32 2.97
C GLU A 91 3.43 15.70 4.47
N LEU A 92 4.53 16.13 5.09
CA LEU A 92 4.53 16.56 6.49
C LEU A 92 3.68 17.81 6.72
N ARG A 93 3.67 18.77 5.79
CA ARG A 93 2.79 19.95 5.85
C ARG A 93 1.32 19.55 5.79
N SER A 94 0.97 18.65 4.86
CA SER A 94 -0.40 18.13 4.78
C SER A 94 -0.81 17.38 6.05
N ASP A 95 0.08 16.54 6.59
CA ASP A 95 -0.17 15.80 7.84
C ASP A 95 -0.38 16.75 9.04
N ALA A 96 0.43 17.81 9.13
CA ALA A 96 0.32 18.83 10.16
C ALA A 96 -1.01 19.60 10.08
N ILE A 97 -1.51 19.89 8.88
CA ILE A 97 -2.80 20.60 8.69
C ILE A 97 -3.98 19.67 8.99
N VAL A 98 -3.98 18.45 8.45
CA VAL A 98 -5.12 17.54 8.52
C VAL A 98 -5.23 16.88 9.89
N TYR A 99 -4.12 16.44 10.47
CA TYR A 99 -4.10 15.65 11.70
C TYR A 99 -3.58 16.43 12.92
N ARG A 100 -3.15 17.69 12.74
CA ARG A 100 -2.45 18.48 13.76
C ARG A 100 -1.30 17.70 14.42
N ARG A 101 -0.60 16.86 13.65
CA ARG A 101 0.50 16.01 14.14
C ARG A 101 1.42 15.58 13.01
N VAL A 102 2.65 15.23 13.35
CA VAL A 102 3.69 14.82 12.41
C VAL A 102 4.34 13.50 12.85
N GLN A 103 4.83 12.70 11.90
CA GLN A 103 5.48 11.41 12.18
C GLN A 103 6.99 11.56 12.33
N LEU A 104 7.54 11.12 13.46
CA LEU A 104 8.98 11.15 13.75
C LEU A 104 9.79 10.36 12.71
N GLU A 105 9.25 9.24 12.21
CA GLU A 105 9.93 8.39 11.24
C GLU A 105 10.23 9.14 9.92
N LYS A 106 9.34 10.04 9.50
CA LYS A 106 9.52 10.88 8.32
C LYS A 106 10.56 11.98 8.57
N LEU A 107 10.57 12.60 9.75
CA LEU A 107 11.61 13.57 10.13
C LEU A 107 13.00 12.91 10.16
N ASN A 108 13.10 11.70 10.68
CA ASN A 108 14.35 10.93 10.69
C ASN A 108 14.83 10.56 9.27
N GLN A 109 13.91 10.36 8.31
CA GLN A 109 14.28 10.14 6.90
C GLN A 109 14.91 11.39 6.27
N LEU A 110 14.42 12.59 6.62
CA LEU A 110 15.03 13.86 6.19
C LEU A 110 16.40 14.06 6.84
N LEU A 111 16.52 13.77 8.14
CA LEU A 111 17.79 13.84 8.85
C LEU A 111 18.84 12.84 8.35
N ALA A 112 18.43 11.74 7.71
CA ALA A 112 19.36 10.83 7.03
C ALA A 112 20.01 11.46 5.79
N LYS A 113 19.41 12.53 5.25
CA LYS A 113 19.88 13.26 4.06
C LYS A 113 19.78 14.79 4.24
N PRO A 114 20.52 15.35 5.21
CA PRO A 114 20.31 16.74 5.65
C PRO A 114 20.66 17.78 4.57
N TYR A 115 21.57 17.43 3.66
CA TYR A 115 22.01 18.32 2.56
C TYR A 115 21.03 18.37 1.38
N GLU A 116 20.04 17.48 1.32
CA GLU A 116 18.98 17.50 0.29
C GLU A 116 17.75 18.31 0.75
N ILE A 117 17.78 18.88 1.96
CA ILE A 117 16.67 19.66 2.53
C ILE A 117 16.70 21.08 1.94
N PRO A 118 15.62 21.55 1.30
CA PRO A 118 15.49 22.93 0.84
C PRO A 118 15.62 23.92 2.01
N ALA A 119 16.28 25.06 1.79
CA ALA A 119 16.51 26.06 2.83
C ALA A 119 15.22 26.64 3.44
N ASP A 120 14.19 26.80 2.61
CA ASP A 120 12.82 27.21 2.98
C ASP A 120 12.04 26.12 3.75
N GLY A 121 12.49 24.87 3.70
CA GLY A 121 11.92 23.77 4.46
C GLY A 121 12.26 23.80 5.96
N TYR A 122 13.39 24.39 6.34
CA TYR A 122 13.90 24.31 7.70
C TYR A 122 13.02 25.02 8.74
N GLU A 123 12.43 26.17 8.41
CA GLU A 123 11.52 26.87 9.33
C GLU A 123 10.37 25.97 9.78
N PHE A 124 9.75 25.27 8.83
CA PHE A 124 8.67 24.32 9.10
C PHE A 124 9.16 23.07 9.84
N LEU A 125 10.33 22.52 9.49
CA LEU A 125 10.88 21.34 10.16
C LEU A 125 11.24 21.62 11.64
N LEU A 126 11.74 22.83 11.93
CA LEU A 126 11.98 23.27 13.30
C LEU A 126 10.66 23.41 14.08
N GLN A 127 9.62 24.00 13.47
CA GLN A 127 8.28 24.09 14.07
C GLN A 127 7.65 22.70 14.32
N CYS A 128 7.90 21.72 13.46
CA CYS A 128 7.44 20.33 13.67
C CYS A 128 7.93 19.74 15.00
N CYS A 129 9.07 20.21 15.53
CA CYS A 129 9.67 19.70 16.76
C CYS A 129 9.01 20.25 18.04
N GLY A 130 7.91 21.00 17.93
CA GLY A 130 7.12 21.47 19.07
C GLY A 130 5.90 20.59 19.36
N THR A 131 4.70 21.19 19.45
CA THR A 131 3.46 20.46 19.78
C THR A 131 3.03 19.44 18.74
N LEU A 132 3.56 19.50 17.50
CA LEU A 132 3.18 18.59 16.42
C LEU A 132 3.69 17.16 16.59
N LEU A 133 4.71 16.94 17.43
CA LEU A 133 5.22 15.61 17.80
C LEU A 133 4.56 15.09 19.08
N CYS A 134 3.22 15.15 19.17
CA CYS A 134 2.44 14.73 20.36
C CYS A 134 2.78 13.32 20.85
N SER A 135 3.24 12.43 19.95
CA SER A 135 3.56 11.03 20.23
C SER A 135 4.98 10.79 20.78
N GLU A 136 5.79 11.84 20.94
CA GLU A 136 7.19 11.75 21.39
C GLU A 136 7.45 12.59 22.66
N THR A 137 8.50 12.22 23.42
CA THR A 137 8.92 12.91 24.65
C THR A 137 9.52 14.30 24.38
N LEU A 138 9.44 15.21 25.36
CA LEU A 138 10.02 16.56 25.27
C LEU A 138 11.53 16.50 24.94
N GLU A 139 12.25 15.56 25.54
CA GLU A 139 13.67 15.33 25.25
C GLU A 139 13.93 14.90 23.81
N THR A 140 13.11 13.99 23.27
CA THR A 140 13.25 13.50 21.88
C THR A 140 12.95 14.61 20.88
N ARG A 141 11.91 15.40 21.14
CA ARG A 141 11.56 16.59 20.35
C ARG A 141 12.71 17.58 20.29
N MET A 142 13.32 17.89 21.44
CA MET A 142 14.48 18.78 21.52
C MET A 142 15.71 18.20 20.83
N ARG A 143 15.97 16.90 20.96
CA ARG A 143 17.08 16.24 20.26
C ARG A 143 16.95 16.35 18.74
N VAL A 144 15.76 16.15 18.20
CA VAL A 144 15.48 16.28 16.76
C VAL A 144 15.60 17.75 16.32
N PHE A 145 15.11 18.68 17.14
CA PHE A 145 15.26 20.12 16.91
C PHE A 145 16.75 20.51 16.82
N GLU A 146 17.58 20.08 17.77
CA GLU A 146 19.02 20.36 17.79
C GLU A 146 19.74 19.82 16.54
N GLN A 147 19.31 18.67 16.02
CA GLN A 147 19.85 18.11 14.78
C GLN A 147 19.51 18.98 13.57
N PHE A 148 18.25 19.42 13.42
CA PHE A 148 17.89 20.35 12.33
C PHE A 148 18.56 21.71 12.50
N TRP A 149 18.67 22.22 13.73
CA TRP A 149 19.36 23.47 14.03
C TRP A 149 20.84 23.43 13.64
N PHE A 150 21.52 22.29 13.85
CA PHE A 150 22.90 22.11 13.44
C PHE A 150 23.09 22.17 11.91
N TYR A 151 22.17 21.61 11.14
CA TYR A 151 22.25 21.58 9.67
C TYR A 151 21.73 22.85 8.97
N LEU A 152 21.05 23.74 9.70
CA LEU A 152 20.46 24.98 9.20
C LEU A 152 21.49 25.98 8.62
N GLY A 153 22.71 25.98 9.16
CA GLY A 153 23.72 27.03 8.88
C GLY A 153 23.53 28.27 9.77
N GLU A 154 23.74 29.47 9.22
CA GLU A 154 23.61 30.73 9.98
C GLU A 154 22.14 31.06 10.32
N PRO A 155 21.77 31.14 11.61
CA PRO A 155 20.39 31.40 12.00
C PRO A 155 19.98 32.86 11.77
N ARG A 156 18.78 33.08 11.25
CA ARG A 156 18.14 34.39 11.07
C ARG A 156 17.23 34.69 12.26
N LEU A 157 16.77 35.94 12.39
CA LEU A 157 15.82 36.34 13.43
C LEU A 157 14.56 35.44 13.48
N ALA A 158 14.02 35.04 12.32
CA ALA A 158 12.89 34.11 12.23
C ALA A 158 13.18 32.75 12.87
N HIS A 159 14.38 32.20 12.67
CA HIS A 159 14.80 30.93 13.27
C HIS A 159 14.87 31.02 14.80
N TRP A 160 15.36 32.14 15.34
CA TRP A 160 15.39 32.39 16.79
C TRP A 160 13.99 32.51 17.41
N LYS A 161 13.05 33.15 16.71
CA LYS A 161 11.64 33.20 17.13
C LYS A 161 11.03 31.78 17.18
N ILE A 162 11.31 30.95 16.18
CA ILE A 162 10.88 29.54 16.16
C ILE A 162 11.53 28.76 17.31
N LEU A 163 12.80 28.99 17.60
CA LEU A 163 13.49 28.37 18.74
C LEU A 163 12.79 28.69 20.05
N LEU A 164 12.46 29.96 20.30
CA LEU A 164 11.72 30.37 21.51
C LEU A 164 10.32 29.77 21.56
N GLN A 165 9.63 29.70 20.42
CA GLN A 165 8.34 29.01 20.32
C GLN A 165 8.48 27.52 20.69
N VAL A 166 9.47 26.80 20.15
CA VAL A 166 9.69 25.38 20.45
C VAL A 166 10.14 25.18 21.90
N TYR A 167 10.92 26.10 22.45
CA TYR A 167 11.31 26.10 23.87
C TYR A 167 10.09 26.24 24.77
N ARG A 168 9.16 27.13 24.42
CA ARG A 168 7.87 27.25 25.09
C ARG A 168 7.10 25.92 25.02
N GLU A 169 6.92 25.39 23.82
CA GLU A 169 6.11 24.18 23.58
C GLU A 169 6.69 22.89 24.18
N ASN A 170 8.02 22.84 24.36
CA ASN A 170 8.72 21.71 24.97
C ASN A 170 9.11 21.97 26.44
N GLU A 171 8.63 23.07 27.01
CA GLU A 171 8.96 23.52 28.36
C GLU A 171 10.47 23.43 28.65
N ARG A 172 11.29 24.15 27.89
CA ARG A 172 12.74 24.25 28.11
C ARG A 172 13.05 25.46 28.99
N THR A 173 13.93 25.29 29.99
CA THR A 173 14.37 26.40 30.83
C THR A 173 15.35 27.31 30.10
N ILE A 174 15.26 28.61 30.38
CA ILE A 174 16.17 29.64 29.89
C ILE A 174 16.78 30.29 31.13
N ASP A 175 17.98 29.83 31.51
CA ASP A 175 18.57 30.21 32.79
C ASP A 175 19.29 31.59 32.74
N ASP A 176 19.64 32.08 31.55
CA ASP A 176 20.38 33.35 31.35
C ASP A 176 19.89 34.04 30.07
N VAL A 177 18.94 34.96 30.23
CA VAL A 177 18.40 35.77 29.14
C VAL A 177 19.48 36.64 28.46
N PRO A 178 20.32 37.39 29.20
CA PRO A 178 21.42 38.15 28.61
C PRO A 178 22.35 37.30 27.73
N ALA A 179 22.80 36.15 28.20
CA ALA A 179 23.68 35.27 27.43
C ALA A 179 23.01 34.72 26.17
N LEU A 180 21.71 34.42 26.23
CA LEU A 180 20.93 34.03 25.06
C LEU A 180 20.88 35.16 24.02
N LEU A 181 20.64 36.40 24.44
CA LEU A 181 20.60 37.57 23.57
C LEU A 181 21.98 37.91 22.98
N GLU A 182 23.07 37.68 23.72
CA GLU A 182 24.44 37.78 23.22
C GLU A 182 24.73 36.72 22.15
N SER A 183 24.24 35.48 22.33
CA SER A 183 24.45 34.38 21.38
C SER A 183 23.82 34.63 20.01
N MET A 184 22.82 35.51 19.92
CA MET A 184 22.21 35.95 18.66
C MET A 184 23.11 36.91 17.87
N GLY A 185 24.19 37.40 18.45
CA GLY A 185 25.15 38.29 17.80
C GLY A 185 24.53 39.65 17.39
N PRO A 186 24.99 40.25 16.27
CA PRO A 186 24.59 41.59 15.84
C PRO A 186 23.20 41.67 15.21
N ILE A 187 22.38 40.62 15.31
CA ILE A 187 21.01 40.62 14.79
C ILE A 187 20.16 41.63 15.57
N GLU A 188 19.45 42.49 14.84
CA GLU A 188 18.52 43.48 15.39
C GLU A 188 17.34 42.75 16.06
N LYS A 189 17.06 43.11 17.32
CA LYS A 189 16.08 42.44 18.17
C LYS A 189 14.80 43.26 18.15
N ASP A 190 13.73 42.68 17.61
CA ASP A 190 12.43 43.34 17.52
C ASP A 190 11.54 43.04 18.73
N ALA A 191 10.41 43.74 18.83
CA ALA A 191 9.47 43.57 19.94
C ALA A 191 8.87 42.15 19.99
N GLU A 192 8.66 41.52 18.83
CA GLU A 192 8.14 40.15 18.71
C GLU A 192 9.10 39.11 19.33
N LEU A 193 10.41 39.31 19.20
CA LEU A 193 11.39 38.44 19.84
C LEU A 193 11.31 38.50 21.37
N TYR A 194 11.19 39.70 21.96
CA TYR A 194 11.04 39.86 23.41
C TYR A 194 9.71 39.28 23.91
N GLN A 195 8.64 39.42 23.13
CA GLN A 195 7.36 38.76 23.43
C GLN A 195 7.49 37.23 23.41
N ALA A 196 8.14 36.66 22.39
CA ALA A 196 8.37 35.22 22.30
C ALA A 196 9.25 34.70 23.47
N LEU A 197 10.25 35.49 23.87
CA LEU A 197 11.10 35.18 25.01
C LEU A 197 10.31 35.18 26.33
N LEU A 198 9.51 36.23 26.55
CA LEU A 198 8.62 36.31 27.71
C LEU A 198 7.63 35.14 27.73
N ALA A 199 7.11 34.73 26.56
CA ALA A 199 6.20 33.60 26.46
C ALA A 199 6.85 32.26 26.82
N ALA A 200 8.11 32.05 26.43
CA ALA A 200 8.87 30.84 26.81
C ALA A 200 9.12 30.79 28.33
N LEU A 201 9.51 31.91 28.93
CA LEU A 201 9.72 32.04 30.38
C LEU A 201 8.40 31.88 31.16
N ALA A 202 7.30 32.42 30.64
CA ALA A 202 5.98 32.30 31.23
C ALA A 202 5.48 30.86 31.30
N GLU A 203 5.80 30.02 30.31
CA GLU A 203 5.38 28.62 30.34
C GLU A 203 6.03 27.83 31.49
N LYS A 204 7.28 28.18 31.84
CA LYS A 204 7.98 27.61 32.98
C LYS A 204 7.63 28.25 34.33
N GLY A 205 7.21 29.51 34.32
CA GLY A 205 6.97 30.26 35.54
C GLY A 205 8.25 30.86 36.15
N ASP A 206 9.25 31.16 35.33
CA ASP A 206 10.51 31.76 35.79
C ASP A 206 10.35 33.27 36.07
N ILE A 207 9.71 33.62 37.20
CA ILE A 207 9.33 34.99 37.55
C ILE A 207 10.53 35.97 37.52
N ALA A 208 11.72 35.53 37.94
CA ALA A 208 12.91 36.38 38.00
C ALA A 208 13.34 36.86 36.60
N GLU A 209 13.52 35.93 35.66
CA GLU A 209 13.88 36.23 34.28
C GLU A 209 12.75 36.97 33.54
N MET A 210 11.48 36.63 33.83
CA MET A 210 10.33 37.38 33.30
C MET A 210 10.35 38.86 33.70
N LYS A 211 10.72 39.17 34.96
CA LYS A 211 10.85 40.56 35.42
C LYS A 211 11.99 41.27 34.69
N LEU A 212 13.12 40.60 34.47
CA LEU A 212 14.25 41.14 33.72
C LEU A 212 13.86 41.48 32.28
N VAL A 213 13.21 40.55 31.56
CA VAL A 213 12.72 40.80 30.19
C VAL A 213 11.73 41.96 30.17
N ARG A 214 10.78 42.02 31.12
CA ARG A 214 9.82 43.12 31.21
C ARG A 214 10.51 44.47 31.42
N ASP A 215 11.55 44.53 32.24
CA ASP A 215 12.26 45.77 32.51
C ASP A 215 13.09 46.20 31.27
N MET A 216 13.70 45.26 30.54
CA MET A 216 14.31 45.53 29.22
C MET A 216 13.28 46.05 28.21
N MET A 217 12.07 45.49 28.18
CA MET A 217 10.99 45.97 27.29
C MET A 217 10.57 47.40 27.61
N LYS A 218 10.58 47.80 28.90
CA LYS A 218 10.31 49.18 29.32
C LYS A 218 11.41 50.13 28.85
N GLU A 219 12.68 49.75 28.99
CA GLU A 219 13.83 50.54 28.52
C GLU A 219 13.77 50.77 27.00
N LEU A 220 13.35 49.75 26.25
CA LEU A 220 13.14 49.80 24.80
C LEU A 220 11.83 50.48 24.38
N LYS A 221 11.04 50.99 25.34
CA LYS A 221 9.74 51.66 25.12
C LYS A 221 8.73 50.81 24.35
N ILE A 222 8.76 49.48 24.52
CA ILE A 222 7.77 48.58 23.93
C ILE A 222 6.44 48.74 24.71
N PRO A 223 5.31 49.05 24.05
CA PRO A 223 4.05 49.31 24.73
C PRO A 223 3.49 48.05 25.41
N LEU A 224 2.84 48.23 26.57
CA LEU A 224 2.14 47.16 27.25
C LEU A 224 0.85 46.82 26.49
N THR A 225 0.72 45.56 26.06
CA THR A 225 -0.46 45.04 25.34
C THR A 225 -1.21 44.01 26.19
N ILE A 226 -2.46 43.70 25.82
CA ILE A 226 -3.26 42.68 26.51
C ILE A 226 -2.56 41.31 26.44
N GLU A 227 -1.92 41.00 25.31
CA GLU A 227 -1.15 39.77 25.12
C GLU A 227 0.00 39.64 26.12
N LEU A 228 0.75 40.72 26.38
CA LEU A 228 1.82 40.74 27.38
C LEU A 228 1.27 40.52 28.80
N ILE A 229 0.12 41.10 29.11
CA ILE A 229 -0.56 40.90 30.40
C ILE A 229 -1.00 39.43 30.54
N ASN A 230 -1.56 38.82 29.50
CA ASN A 230 -1.97 37.41 29.51
C ASN A 230 -0.75 36.48 29.71
N LEU A 231 0.40 36.76 29.08
CA LEU A 231 1.65 36.02 29.32
C LEU A 231 2.14 36.18 30.77
N MET A 232 2.01 37.37 31.35
CA MET A 232 2.35 37.60 32.76
C MET A 232 1.41 36.83 33.70
N ILE A 233 0.11 36.76 33.40
CA ILE A 233 -0.84 35.93 34.17
C ILE A 233 -0.43 34.46 34.09
N ARG A 234 -0.13 33.95 32.88
CA ARG A 234 0.33 32.57 32.67
C ARG A 234 1.58 32.24 33.47
N GLY A 235 2.58 33.12 33.45
CA GLY A 235 3.83 32.93 34.19
C GLY A 235 3.68 32.93 35.70
N ASN A 236 2.95 33.91 36.26
CA ASN A 236 2.67 33.92 37.71
C ASN A 236 1.79 32.72 38.12
N GLY A 237 0.84 32.32 37.27
CA GLY A 237 0.01 31.13 37.48
C GLY A 237 0.81 29.84 37.52
N ARG A 238 1.71 29.62 36.56
CA ARG A 238 2.62 28.44 36.52
C ARG A 238 3.55 28.38 37.74
N ALA A 239 3.95 29.53 38.25
CA ALA A 239 4.75 29.65 39.48
C ALA A 239 3.93 29.48 40.78
N GLY A 240 2.60 29.44 40.70
CA GLY A 240 1.70 29.40 41.86
C GLY A 240 1.57 30.73 42.62
N ASP A 241 2.02 31.84 42.03
CA ASP A 241 1.96 33.17 42.65
C ASP A 241 0.64 33.89 42.30
N LEU A 242 -0.42 33.55 43.03
CA LEU A 242 -1.74 34.16 42.84
C LEU A 242 -1.78 35.65 43.22
N ASP A 243 -0.94 36.08 44.16
CA ASP A 243 -0.81 37.48 44.55
C ASP A 243 -0.19 38.29 43.39
N GLY A 244 0.81 37.70 42.72
CA GLY A 244 1.37 38.21 41.47
C GLY A 244 0.33 38.31 40.35
N VAL A 245 -0.53 37.31 40.18
CA VAL A 245 -1.66 37.36 39.23
C VAL A 245 -2.61 38.52 39.55
N GLN A 246 -2.95 38.73 40.83
CA GLN A 246 -3.82 39.83 41.26
C GLN A 246 -3.19 41.20 40.98
N MET A 247 -1.89 41.38 41.26
CA MET A 247 -1.16 42.62 40.95
C MET A 247 -1.13 42.91 39.43
N VAL A 248 -1.01 41.87 38.60
CA VAL A 248 -1.07 42.00 37.14
C VAL A 248 -2.46 42.44 36.66
N LEU A 249 -3.55 41.93 37.28
CA LEU A 249 -4.92 42.38 37.00
C LEU A 249 -5.16 43.83 37.45
N GLU A 250 -4.60 44.25 38.57
CA GLU A 250 -4.63 45.65 39.00
C GLU A 250 -3.91 46.56 38.00
N THR A 251 -2.74 46.12 37.52
CA THR A 251 -2.00 46.84 36.46
C THR A 251 -2.81 46.95 35.17
N MET A 252 -3.52 45.89 34.80
CA MET A 252 -4.44 45.88 33.65
C MET A 252 -5.58 46.90 33.82
N SER A 253 -6.16 46.97 35.02
CA SER A 253 -7.21 47.93 35.34
C SER A 253 -6.71 49.38 35.34
N ALA A 254 -5.52 49.63 35.87
CA ALA A 254 -4.88 50.95 35.88
C ALA A 254 -4.52 51.45 34.48
N ALA A 255 -4.23 50.53 33.55
CA ALA A 255 -4.01 50.81 32.13
C ALA A 255 -5.33 50.99 31.33
N ASN A 256 -6.50 50.92 31.98
CA ASN A 256 -7.84 50.95 31.36
C ASN A 256 -8.04 49.86 30.29
N MET A 257 -7.47 48.67 30.49
CA MET A 257 -7.59 47.54 29.58
C MET A 257 -8.64 46.55 30.11
N SER A 258 -9.55 46.07 29.25
CA SER A 258 -10.62 45.15 29.65
C SER A 258 -10.23 43.68 29.43
N ALA A 259 -10.56 42.82 30.41
CA ALA A 259 -10.34 41.38 30.31
C ALA A 259 -11.11 40.79 29.12
N ASN A 260 -10.42 39.98 28.31
CA ASN A 260 -10.98 39.29 27.17
C ASN A 260 -11.03 37.76 27.42
N GLY A 261 -11.50 37.01 26.42
CA GLY A 261 -11.57 35.55 26.46
C GLY A 261 -10.25 34.87 26.81
N GLU A 262 -9.13 35.38 26.28
CA GLU A 262 -7.79 34.87 26.60
C GLU A 262 -7.41 35.14 28.07
N THR A 263 -7.70 36.33 28.60
CA THR A 263 -7.46 36.66 30.01
C THR A 263 -8.23 35.71 30.93
N TYR A 264 -9.52 35.44 30.63
CA TYR A 264 -10.29 34.47 31.40
C TYR A 264 -9.74 33.05 31.28
N GLY A 265 -9.26 32.65 30.09
CA GLY A 265 -8.64 31.34 29.88
C GLY A 265 -7.39 31.13 30.72
N GLU A 266 -6.44 32.08 30.69
CA GLU A 266 -5.21 32.00 31.50
C GLU A 266 -5.51 32.01 33.01
N LEU A 267 -6.49 32.82 33.46
CA LEU A 267 -6.93 32.82 34.86
C LEU A 267 -7.53 31.48 35.29
N MET A 268 -8.37 30.86 34.45
CA MET A 268 -8.94 29.56 34.75
C MET A 268 -7.86 28.47 34.82
N ILE A 269 -6.86 28.52 33.94
CA ILE A 269 -5.71 27.59 33.96
C ILE A 269 -4.92 27.76 35.26
N ALA A 270 -4.57 29.01 35.62
CA ALA A 270 -3.84 29.31 36.85
C ALA A 270 -4.60 28.84 38.11
N PHE A 271 -5.90 29.15 38.20
CA PHE A 271 -6.73 28.70 39.33
C PHE A 271 -6.90 27.19 39.37
N LEU A 272 -7.01 26.53 38.21
CA LEU A 272 -7.11 25.08 38.17
C LEU A 272 -5.80 24.43 38.62
N GLN A 273 -4.64 24.95 38.22
CA GLN A 273 -3.32 24.48 38.64
C GLN A 273 -3.12 24.61 40.16
N ASP A 274 -3.57 25.71 40.75
CA ASP A 274 -3.55 25.91 42.21
C ASP A 274 -4.58 25.06 42.97
N GLY A 275 -5.52 24.42 42.28
CA GLY A 275 -6.48 23.49 42.87
C GLY A 275 -7.84 24.10 43.23
N MET A 276 -8.10 25.34 42.83
CA MET A 276 -9.40 26.01 43.02
C MET A 276 -10.45 25.56 41.98
N ALA A 277 -10.74 24.26 41.92
CA ALA A 277 -11.60 23.68 40.90
C ALA A 277 -13.04 24.23 40.90
N ASP A 278 -13.62 24.48 42.08
CA ASP A 278 -14.98 25.01 42.22
C ASP A 278 -15.12 26.42 41.62
N ARG A 279 -14.09 27.25 41.82
CA ARG A 279 -14.01 28.60 41.25
C ARG A 279 -13.95 28.52 39.73
N VAL A 280 -13.15 27.60 39.19
CA VAL A 280 -13.03 27.38 37.74
C VAL A 280 -14.35 26.87 37.16
N LEU A 281 -15.05 25.94 37.82
CA LEU A 281 -16.38 25.48 37.39
C LEU A 281 -17.39 26.61 37.32
N LYS A 282 -17.41 27.51 38.32
CA LYS A 282 -18.27 28.70 38.30
C LYS A 282 -17.92 29.62 37.12
N MET A 283 -16.63 29.88 36.92
CA MET A 283 -16.15 30.72 35.82
C MET A 283 -16.45 30.11 34.43
N LEU A 284 -16.34 28.79 34.27
CA LEU A 284 -16.71 28.08 33.05
C LEU A 284 -18.19 28.25 32.70
N ARG A 285 -19.09 28.24 33.70
CA ARG A 285 -20.53 28.46 33.48
C ARG A 285 -20.86 29.91 33.11
N GLU A 286 -20.16 30.88 33.70
CA GLU A 286 -20.43 32.31 33.50
C GLU A 286 -19.76 32.89 32.23
N LYS A 287 -18.55 32.43 31.92
CA LYS A 287 -17.66 33.01 30.90
C LYS A 287 -17.10 32.00 29.90
N GLY A 288 -17.46 30.72 29.99
CA GLY A 288 -16.90 29.65 29.15
C GLY A 288 -17.09 29.85 27.65
N SER A 289 -18.17 30.52 27.21
CA SER A 289 -18.40 30.84 25.79
C SER A 289 -17.41 31.83 25.20
N GLN A 290 -16.62 32.52 26.03
CA GLN A 290 -15.59 33.45 25.58
C GLN A 290 -14.21 32.78 25.42
N LEU A 291 -14.07 31.49 25.81
CA LEU A 291 -12.80 30.79 25.78
C LEU A 291 -12.43 30.33 24.37
N ASN A 292 -11.14 30.41 24.05
CA ASN A 292 -10.61 29.85 22.82
C ASN A 292 -10.45 28.32 22.93
N GLU A 293 -10.51 27.62 21.78
CA GLU A 293 -10.33 26.16 21.69
C GLU A 293 -9.05 25.69 22.42
N LYS A 294 -7.95 26.43 22.28
CA LYS A 294 -6.67 26.12 22.94
C LYS A 294 -6.79 26.07 24.47
N HIS A 295 -7.45 27.06 25.06
CA HIS A 295 -7.67 27.13 26.51
C HIS A 295 -8.58 26.01 26.99
N ILE A 296 -9.62 25.67 26.22
CA ILE A 296 -10.54 24.57 26.56
C ILE A 296 -9.78 23.23 26.57
N LEU A 297 -8.91 22.98 25.59
CA LEU A 297 -8.11 21.75 25.51
C LEU A 297 -7.06 21.65 26.63
N GLU A 298 -6.41 22.76 26.98
CA GLU A 298 -5.44 22.78 28.10
C GLU A 298 -6.15 22.57 29.45
N LEU A 299 -7.28 23.24 29.66
CA LEU A 299 -8.14 23.00 30.83
C LEU A 299 -8.64 21.56 30.87
N LEU A 300 -8.93 20.95 29.72
CA LEU A 300 -9.34 19.55 29.63
C LEU A 300 -8.21 18.63 30.09
N SER A 301 -6.97 18.83 29.63
CA SER A 301 -5.83 18.05 30.11
C SER A 301 -5.64 18.19 31.62
N LEU A 302 -5.71 19.40 32.16
CA LEU A 302 -5.54 19.65 33.60
C LEU A 302 -6.68 19.08 34.45
N ALA A 303 -7.93 19.19 33.98
CA ALA A 303 -9.09 18.63 34.65
C ALA A 303 -9.02 17.10 34.74
N VAL A 304 -8.50 16.48 33.67
CA VAL A 304 -8.27 15.04 33.58
C VAL A 304 -7.14 14.59 34.49
N GLU A 305 -6.03 15.33 34.57
CA GLU A 305 -4.93 15.08 35.52
C GLU A 305 -5.40 15.15 36.97
N LYS A 306 -6.26 16.14 37.29
CA LYS A 306 -6.88 16.30 38.61
C LYS A 306 -8.10 15.41 38.84
N THR A 307 -8.47 14.55 37.89
CA THR A 307 -9.60 13.61 37.96
C THR A 307 -10.97 14.25 38.26
N ASN A 308 -11.21 15.47 37.76
CA ASN A 308 -12.48 16.17 37.94
C ASN A 308 -13.46 15.89 36.78
N GLY A 309 -14.26 14.84 36.91
CA GLY A 309 -15.20 14.41 35.87
C GLY A 309 -16.31 15.43 35.54
N GLU A 310 -16.77 16.22 36.51
CA GLU A 310 -17.76 17.28 36.24
C GLU A 310 -17.17 18.35 35.31
N MET A 311 -15.92 18.75 35.58
CA MET A 311 -15.23 19.74 34.76
C MET A 311 -14.96 19.23 33.35
N VAL A 312 -14.58 17.96 33.20
CA VAL A 312 -14.42 17.30 31.89
C VAL A 312 -15.71 17.38 31.07
N ARG A 313 -16.86 17.07 31.69
CA ARG A 313 -18.17 17.17 31.02
C ARG A 313 -18.52 18.58 30.58
N VAL A 314 -18.27 19.57 31.43
CA VAL A 314 -18.53 20.98 31.11
C VAL A 314 -17.64 21.44 29.96
N LEU A 315 -16.35 21.09 29.98
CA LEU A 315 -15.40 21.45 28.93
C LEU A 315 -15.71 20.79 27.59
N LEU A 316 -16.10 19.51 27.58
CA LEU A 316 -16.53 18.84 26.36
C LEU A 316 -17.76 19.50 25.73
N LYS A 317 -18.71 20.01 26.52
CA LYS A 317 -19.88 20.76 26.01
C LYS A 317 -19.55 22.12 25.42
N LEU A 318 -18.39 22.69 25.77
CA LEU A 318 -17.92 23.96 25.23
C LEU A 318 -17.16 23.78 23.91
N LEU A 319 -16.75 22.56 23.56
CA LEU A 319 -16.15 22.27 22.27
C LEU A 319 -17.22 22.21 21.16
N PRO A 320 -16.86 22.54 19.90
CA PRO A 320 -17.74 22.34 18.76
C PRO A 320 -18.25 20.91 18.65
N GLU A 321 -19.52 20.74 18.24
CA GLU A 321 -20.16 19.42 18.15
C GLU A 321 -19.42 18.47 17.21
N GLU A 322 -18.72 18.97 16.18
CA GLU A 322 -17.91 18.17 15.27
C GLU A 322 -16.77 17.42 15.98
N ILE A 323 -16.27 17.97 17.09
CA ILE A 323 -15.18 17.37 17.87
C ILE A 323 -15.68 16.28 18.81
N THR A 324 -16.92 16.40 19.30
CA THR A 324 -17.45 15.57 20.40
C THR A 324 -18.57 14.61 19.98
N SER A 325 -19.30 14.89 18.90
CA SER A 325 -20.55 14.19 18.54
C SER A 325 -20.34 13.10 17.49
N GLU A 326 -19.28 13.18 16.70
CA GLU A 326 -18.90 12.10 15.79
C GLU A 326 -18.40 10.92 16.63
N GLY A 327 -18.94 9.71 16.46
CA GLY A 327 -18.51 8.51 17.21
C GLY A 327 -17.02 8.11 17.01
N LYS A 328 -16.23 8.91 16.29
CA LYS A 328 -14.79 8.74 16.10
C LYS A 328 -14.02 9.70 17.00
N ILE A 329 -12.83 9.30 17.43
CA ILE A 329 -11.96 10.20 18.21
C ILE A 329 -11.38 11.26 17.26
N HIS A 330 -11.87 12.50 17.36
CA HIS A 330 -11.38 13.63 16.57
C HIS A 330 -9.86 13.82 16.73
N PRO A 331 -9.10 14.19 15.68
CA PRO A 331 -7.63 14.32 15.75
C PRO A 331 -7.12 15.22 16.89
N VAL A 332 -7.86 16.26 17.24
CA VAL A 332 -7.52 17.16 18.36
C VAL A 332 -7.58 16.43 19.71
N LEU A 333 -8.66 15.69 19.98
CA LEU A 333 -8.81 14.90 21.21
C LEU A 333 -7.82 13.72 21.24
N ARG A 334 -7.53 13.14 20.08
CA ARG A 334 -6.47 12.13 19.92
C ARG A 334 -5.12 12.66 20.44
N ASN A 335 -4.76 13.90 20.11
CA ASN A 335 -3.51 14.50 20.57
C ASN A 335 -3.49 14.71 22.09
N VAL A 336 -4.60 15.13 22.70
CA VAL A 336 -4.74 15.24 24.16
C VAL A 336 -4.57 13.86 24.81
N LEU A 337 -5.23 12.84 24.29
CA LEU A 337 -5.13 11.47 24.81
C LEU A 337 -3.71 10.91 24.66
N SER A 338 -3.04 11.14 23.52
CA SER A 338 -1.63 10.78 23.36
C SER A 338 -0.78 11.50 24.41
N GLY A 339 -0.97 12.81 24.64
CA GLY A 339 -0.26 13.55 25.69
C GLY A 339 -0.42 12.94 27.09
N LEU A 340 -1.64 12.53 27.46
CA LEU A 340 -1.91 11.86 28.75
C LEU A 340 -1.19 10.52 28.91
N VAL A 341 -0.99 9.77 27.81
CA VAL A 341 -0.18 8.53 27.84
C VAL A 341 1.27 8.83 28.22
N HIS A 342 1.83 9.95 27.75
CA HIS A 342 3.21 10.34 28.03
C HIS A 342 3.39 10.84 29.46
N SER A 343 2.44 11.63 29.95
CA SER A 343 2.47 12.12 31.34
C SER A 343 2.11 11.03 32.35
N GLY A 344 1.71 9.83 31.90
CA GLY A 344 1.40 8.68 32.75
C GLY A 344 0.03 8.75 33.43
N HIS A 345 -0.82 9.71 33.04
CA HIS A 345 -2.14 9.94 33.62
C HIS A 345 -3.20 9.01 33.00
N TYR A 346 -3.02 7.70 33.17
CA TYR A 346 -3.88 6.69 32.54
C TYR A 346 -5.33 6.68 33.05
N GLU A 347 -5.57 6.97 34.33
CA GLU A 347 -6.93 7.01 34.89
C GLU A 347 -7.73 8.17 34.28
N GLY A 348 -7.08 9.32 34.13
CA GLY A 348 -7.65 10.46 33.43
C GLY A 348 -7.96 10.16 31.96
N LEU A 349 -7.05 9.48 31.26
CA LEU A 349 -7.29 9.02 29.88
C LEU A 349 -8.54 8.14 29.77
N LEU A 350 -8.76 7.23 30.72
CA LEU A 350 -9.96 6.38 30.74
C LEU A 350 -11.22 7.20 30.98
N MET A 351 -11.18 8.15 31.93
CA MET A 351 -12.29 9.06 32.21
C MET A 351 -12.68 9.86 30.96
N LEU A 352 -11.71 10.45 30.25
CA LEU A 352 -12.00 11.21 29.04
C LEU A 352 -12.61 10.34 27.95
N LEU A 353 -12.12 9.10 27.75
CA LEU A 353 -12.69 8.18 26.78
C LEU A 353 -14.11 7.73 27.14
N GLU A 354 -14.42 7.55 28.42
CA GLU A 354 -15.76 7.15 28.87
C GLU A 354 -16.80 8.24 28.66
N GLU A 355 -16.41 9.52 28.76
CA GLU A 355 -17.29 10.67 28.52
C GLU A 355 -17.57 10.95 27.03
N LEU A 356 -16.76 10.42 26.11
CA LEU A 356 -17.02 10.51 24.66
C LEU A 356 -18.14 9.55 24.23
N PRO A 357 -18.93 9.85 23.19
CA PRO A 357 -19.95 8.93 22.71
C PRO A 357 -19.34 7.59 22.23
N PRO A 358 -20.08 6.48 22.33
CA PRO A 358 -19.65 5.20 21.77
C PRO A 358 -19.55 5.31 20.24
N PRO A 359 -18.63 4.57 19.60
CA PRO A 359 -18.44 4.64 18.17
C PRO A 359 -19.64 4.10 17.40
N GLN A 360 -20.05 4.85 16.37
CA GLN A 360 -21.04 4.41 15.40
C GLN A 360 -20.30 4.06 14.11
N PHE A 361 -20.15 2.77 13.83
CA PHE A 361 -19.50 2.29 12.62
C PHE A 361 -20.53 2.02 11.53
N LEU A 362 -20.26 2.51 10.33
CA LEU A 362 -21.00 2.09 9.13
C LEU A 362 -20.58 0.65 8.74
N ALA A 363 -21.41 -0.06 7.98
CA ALA A 363 -21.18 -1.48 7.65
C ALA A 363 -19.85 -1.81 6.95
N ASN A 364 -19.17 -0.81 6.38
CA ASN A 364 -17.90 -0.96 5.66
C ASN A 364 -16.70 -0.41 6.46
N GLU A 365 -16.89 0.11 7.67
CA GLU A 365 -15.82 0.69 8.47
C GLU A 365 -15.16 -0.34 9.39
N ASN A 366 -13.85 -0.16 9.60
CA ASN A 366 -13.08 -1.05 10.46
C ASN A 366 -13.39 -0.79 11.94
N THR A 367 -14.22 -1.64 12.54
CA THR A 367 -14.55 -1.64 13.98
C THR A 367 -13.32 -1.82 14.87
N ASP A 368 -12.31 -2.53 14.38
CA ASP A 368 -11.11 -2.87 15.15
C ASP A 368 -10.15 -1.66 15.27
N GLY A 369 -10.38 -0.59 14.49
CA GLY A 369 -9.53 0.61 14.43
C GLY A 369 -9.72 1.62 15.57
N TYR A 370 -10.77 1.48 16.38
CA TYR A 370 -11.02 2.43 17.48
C TYR A 370 -10.00 2.25 18.61
N ALA A 371 -9.42 3.37 19.05
CA ALA A 371 -8.37 3.44 20.09
C ALA A 371 -7.08 2.65 19.77
N THR A 372 -6.87 2.13 18.56
CA THR A 372 -5.64 1.42 18.17
C THR A 372 -4.39 2.28 18.39
N PHE A 373 -4.47 3.59 18.14
CA PHE A 373 -3.36 4.50 18.36
C PHE A 373 -2.93 4.58 19.83
N LEU A 374 -3.87 4.48 20.78
CA LEU A 374 -3.55 4.48 22.21
C LEU A 374 -2.84 3.19 22.59
N MET A 375 -3.24 2.06 22.02
CA MET A 375 -2.54 0.80 22.24
C MET A 375 -1.09 0.90 21.75
N VAL A 376 -0.87 1.49 20.57
CA VAL A 376 0.47 1.72 20.02
C VAL A 376 1.27 2.69 20.89
N ASP A 377 0.69 3.83 21.28
CA ASP A 377 1.35 4.84 22.10
C ASP A 377 1.73 4.26 23.48
N MET A 378 0.80 3.54 24.14
CA MET A 378 1.07 2.88 25.42
C MET A 378 2.17 1.82 25.32
N LEU A 379 2.21 1.04 24.23
CA LEU A 379 3.28 0.05 24.02
C LEU A 379 4.63 0.73 23.72
N ARG A 380 4.65 1.82 22.93
CA ARG A 380 5.86 2.60 22.61
C ARG A 380 6.48 3.20 23.86
N HIS A 381 5.66 3.68 24.79
CA HIS A 381 6.07 4.28 26.06
C HIS A 381 6.24 3.27 27.21
N ASN A 382 6.26 1.97 26.92
CA ASN A 382 6.40 0.88 27.90
C ASN A 382 5.40 1.00 29.08
N ALA A 383 4.16 1.40 28.80
CA ALA A 383 3.13 1.53 29.83
C ALA A 383 2.97 0.21 30.62
N PRO A 384 2.75 0.27 31.94
CA PRO A 384 2.57 -0.92 32.74
C PRO A 384 1.42 -1.78 32.21
N PHE A 385 1.63 -3.09 32.12
CA PHE A 385 0.64 -4.01 31.57
C PHE A 385 -0.74 -3.89 32.22
N GLU A 386 -0.80 -3.68 33.54
CA GLU A 386 -2.08 -3.52 34.25
C GLU A 386 -2.89 -2.32 33.75
N ARG A 387 -2.21 -1.23 33.36
CA ARG A 387 -2.83 -0.03 32.80
C ARG A 387 -3.35 -0.29 31.39
N LEU A 388 -2.54 -0.96 30.56
CA LEU A 388 -2.98 -1.40 29.23
C LEU A 388 -4.17 -2.36 29.33
N ASN A 389 -4.11 -3.34 30.22
CA ASN A 389 -5.17 -4.32 30.43
C ASN A 389 -6.49 -3.67 30.89
N LYS A 390 -6.42 -2.67 31.78
CA LYS A 390 -7.58 -1.84 32.15
C LYS A 390 -8.20 -1.14 30.94
N LEU A 391 -7.39 -0.53 30.06
CA LEU A 391 -7.86 0.10 28.82
C LEU A 391 -8.55 -0.93 27.92
N LEU A 392 -7.93 -2.08 27.67
CA LEU A 392 -8.51 -3.12 26.81
C LEU A 392 -9.82 -3.66 27.38
N ALA A 393 -9.88 -3.92 28.68
CA ALA A 393 -11.09 -4.35 29.37
C ALA A 393 -12.21 -3.31 29.29
N MET A 394 -11.89 -2.02 29.44
CA MET A 394 -12.85 -0.93 29.27
C MET A 394 -13.41 -0.91 27.85
N LEU A 395 -12.54 -0.93 26.82
CA LEU A 395 -12.96 -0.88 25.41
C LEU A 395 -13.89 -2.04 25.02
N VAL A 396 -13.65 -3.24 25.57
CA VAL A 396 -14.52 -4.40 25.35
C VAL A 396 -15.84 -4.25 26.12
N ARG A 397 -15.79 -3.85 27.40
CA ARG A 397 -16.97 -3.67 28.26
C ARG A 397 -17.93 -2.61 27.72
N THR A 398 -17.41 -1.52 27.17
CA THR A 398 -18.22 -0.42 26.63
C THR A 398 -18.54 -0.58 25.15
N GLU A 399 -18.27 -1.76 24.56
CA GLU A 399 -18.51 -2.08 23.14
C GLU A 399 -17.84 -1.10 22.15
N ARG A 400 -16.77 -0.41 22.58
CA ARG A 400 -16.02 0.53 21.74
C ARG A 400 -15.07 -0.19 20.78
N ASN A 401 -14.53 -1.33 21.22
CA ASN A 401 -13.71 -2.22 20.40
C ASN A 401 -13.76 -3.64 20.99
N LEU A 402 -14.59 -4.52 20.41
CA LEU A 402 -14.76 -5.90 20.89
C LEU A 402 -13.49 -6.75 20.72
N ARG A 403 -12.63 -6.41 19.75
CA ARG A 403 -11.39 -7.13 19.43
C ARG A 403 -10.14 -6.42 19.95
N ALA A 404 -10.28 -5.56 20.96
CA ALA A 404 -9.18 -4.77 21.50
C ALA A 404 -7.95 -5.62 21.89
N TYR A 405 -8.16 -6.80 22.47
CA TYR A 405 -7.07 -7.73 22.82
C TYR A 405 -6.34 -8.28 21.59
N HIS A 406 -7.04 -8.59 20.49
CA HIS A 406 -6.44 -9.05 19.23
C HIS A 406 -5.57 -7.95 18.62
N VAL A 407 -6.09 -6.72 18.57
CA VAL A 407 -5.37 -5.55 18.04
C VAL A 407 -4.14 -5.25 18.88
N ALA A 408 -4.25 -5.27 20.22
CA ALA A 408 -3.12 -5.09 21.11
C ALA A 408 -2.05 -6.19 20.94
N CYS A 409 -2.47 -7.45 20.74
CA CYS A 409 -1.57 -8.55 20.41
C CYS A 409 -0.83 -8.31 19.10
N GLU A 410 -1.53 -7.87 18.05
CA GLU A 410 -0.93 -7.53 16.76
C GLU A 410 0.08 -6.38 16.87
N CYS A 411 -0.29 -5.29 17.54
CA CYS A 411 0.60 -4.15 17.79
C CYS A 411 1.85 -4.57 18.57
N ALA A 412 1.68 -5.35 19.64
CA ALA A 412 2.79 -5.83 20.46
C ALA A 412 3.70 -6.80 19.70
N ALA A 413 3.14 -7.66 18.84
CA ALA A 413 3.90 -8.57 17.99
C ALA A 413 4.74 -7.81 16.95
N LYS A 414 4.14 -6.81 16.27
CA LYS A 414 4.83 -5.95 15.30
C LYS A 414 5.96 -5.15 15.95
N ALA A 415 5.74 -4.65 17.16
CA ALA A 415 6.73 -3.89 17.92
C ALA A 415 7.77 -4.77 18.63
N ALA A 416 7.64 -6.11 18.58
CA ALA A 416 8.45 -7.04 19.37
C ALA A 416 8.47 -6.65 20.87
N HIS A 417 7.32 -6.26 21.42
CA HIS A 417 7.23 -5.75 22.79
C HIS A 417 7.13 -6.90 23.83
N PRO A 418 7.83 -6.84 24.98
CA PRO A 418 7.83 -7.91 25.98
C PRO A 418 6.44 -8.30 26.52
N SER A 419 5.51 -7.34 26.59
CA SER A 419 4.13 -7.56 27.04
C SER A 419 3.31 -8.49 26.14
N PHE A 420 3.78 -8.83 24.94
CA PHE A 420 3.02 -9.69 24.01
C PHE A 420 2.65 -11.04 24.63
N SER A 421 3.58 -11.68 25.36
CA SER A 421 3.31 -12.95 26.08
C SER A 421 2.21 -12.82 27.15
N ARG A 422 2.16 -11.68 27.84
CA ARG A 422 1.13 -11.37 28.85
C ARG A 422 -0.22 -11.08 28.19
N LEU A 423 -0.22 -10.39 27.05
CA LEU A 423 -1.43 -10.13 26.25
C LEU A 423 -2.05 -11.43 25.72
N LEU A 424 -1.25 -12.38 25.23
CA LEU A 424 -1.76 -13.71 24.84
C LEU A 424 -2.37 -14.45 26.03
N THR A 425 -1.75 -14.33 27.22
CA THR A 425 -2.31 -14.92 28.45
C THR A 425 -3.66 -14.30 28.83
N ALA A 426 -3.82 -13.00 28.62
CA ALA A 426 -5.10 -12.30 28.84
C ALA A 426 -6.15 -12.60 27.75
N LEU A 427 -5.72 -12.93 26.53
CA LEU A 427 -6.61 -13.32 25.42
C LEU A 427 -7.09 -14.77 25.53
N ALA A 428 -6.28 -15.67 26.11
CA ALA A 428 -6.61 -17.09 26.27
C ALA A 428 -7.97 -17.44 26.90
N PRO A 429 -8.48 -16.71 27.93
CA PRO A 429 -9.83 -16.96 28.46
C PRO A 429 -10.96 -16.48 27.53
N LEU A 430 -10.67 -15.59 26.57
CA LEU A 430 -11.67 -15.01 25.67
C LEU A 430 -11.85 -15.84 24.39
N GLU A 431 -10.79 -16.50 23.90
CA GLU A 431 -10.82 -17.32 22.69
C GLU A 431 -9.84 -18.49 22.78
N SER A 432 -10.16 -19.59 22.08
CA SER A 432 -9.21 -20.69 21.83
C SER A 432 -8.03 -20.25 20.96
N LEU A 433 -6.86 -20.09 21.57
CA LEU A 433 -5.63 -19.73 20.87
C LEU A 433 -5.16 -20.84 19.92
N ARG A 434 -4.66 -20.45 18.74
CA ARG A 434 -4.09 -21.34 17.72
C ARG A 434 -2.55 -21.23 17.66
N PRO A 435 -1.84 -22.24 17.12
CA PRO A 435 -0.37 -22.23 17.10
C PRO A 435 0.26 -20.98 16.46
N HIS A 436 -0.37 -20.41 15.42
CA HIS A 436 0.15 -19.25 14.70
C HIS A 436 0.30 -17.97 15.54
N TYR A 437 -0.45 -17.84 16.64
CA TYR A 437 -0.30 -16.70 17.57
C TYR A 437 1.11 -16.65 18.20
N PHE A 438 1.79 -17.80 18.28
CA PHE A 438 3.10 -17.94 18.92
C PHE A 438 4.28 -17.81 17.93
N TRP A 439 4.04 -17.82 16.62
CA TRP A 439 5.12 -17.72 15.61
C TRP A 439 5.95 -16.43 15.74
N PRO A 440 5.35 -15.23 15.95
CA PRO A 440 6.13 -14.03 16.19
C PRO A 440 6.94 -14.12 17.49
N LEU A 441 6.41 -14.76 18.55
CA LEU A 441 7.14 -14.98 19.80
C LEU A 441 8.36 -15.87 19.61
N PHE A 442 8.25 -16.95 18.83
CA PHE A 442 9.39 -17.80 18.52
C PHE A 442 10.51 -17.01 17.83
N LEU A 443 10.17 -16.18 16.83
CA LEU A 443 11.15 -15.37 16.13
C LEU A 443 11.82 -14.33 17.05
N GLN A 444 11.02 -13.64 17.87
CA GLN A 444 11.50 -12.63 18.81
C GLN A 444 12.41 -13.24 19.88
N ARG A 445 11.95 -14.30 20.56
CA ARG A 445 12.67 -14.95 21.66
C ARG A 445 13.89 -15.73 21.20
N ALA A 446 13.88 -16.25 19.97
CA ALA A 446 15.08 -16.82 19.38
C ALA A 446 16.19 -15.78 19.16
N GLN A 447 15.83 -14.51 18.89
CA GLN A 447 16.81 -13.43 18.72
C GLN A 447 17.32 -12.90 20.06
N SER A 448 16.45 -12.74 21.07
CA SER A 448 16.84 -12.17 22.37
C SER A 448 17.49 -13.19 23.31
N ASP A 449 16.87 -14.38 23.44
CA ASP A 449 17.15 -15.35 24.50
C ASP A 449 17.67 -16.69 23.94
N GLY A 450 17.90 -16.77 22.63
CA GLY A 450 18.40 -17.97 21.95
C GLY A 450 17.50 -19.19 22.13
N GLU A 451 18.10 -20.36 22.40
CA GLU A 451 17.37 -21.63 22.56
C GLU A 451 16.49 -21.67 23.82
N ALA A 452 16.94 -21.03 24.92
CA ALA A 452 16.17 -20.95 26.16
C ALA A 452 14.85 -20.20 25.95
N GLY A 453 14.86 -19.16 25.11
CA GLY A 453 13.67 -18.42 24.70
C GLY A 453 12.64 -19.30 24.01
N ILE A 454 13.07 -20.15 23.07
CA ILE A 454 12.19 -21.05 22.32
C ILE A 454 11.55 -22.09 23.22
N LEU A 455 12.33 -22.71 24.10
CA LEU A 455 11.80 -23.64 25.11
C LEU A 455 10.85 -22.93 26.07
N GLY A 456 11.12 -21.67 26.41
CA GLY A 456 10.22 -20.82 27.17
C GLY A 456 8.88 -20.58 26.48
N VAL A 457 8.87 -20.35 25.17
CA VAL A 457 7.63 -20.21 24.37
C VAL A 457 6.86 -21.53 24.32
N LEU A 458 7.51 -22.68 24.18
CA LEU A 458 6.84 -23.98 24.24
C LEU A 458 6.19 -24.23 25.61
N LYS A 459 6.89 -23.91 26.71
CA LYS A 459 6.31 -23.96 28.06
C LYS A 459 5.13 -23.01 28.23
N LEU A 460 5.16 -21.84 27.58
CA LEU A 460 4.03 -20.92 27.56
C LEU A 460 2.84 -21.52 26.79
N MET A 461 3.07 -22.12 25.62
CA MET A 461 2.04 -22.83 24.87
C MET A 461 1.41 -23.95 25.72
N GLN A 462 2.23 -24.75 26.41
CA GLN A 462 1.77 -25.78 27.34
C GLN A 462 0.91 -25.19 28.48
N LYS A 463 1.36 -24.08 29.09
CA LYS A 463 0.60 -23.37 30.15
C LYS A 463 -0.75 -22.87 29.64
N LEU A 464 -0.81 -22.40 28.40
CA LEU A 464 -2.03 -21.92 27.74
C LEU A 464 -2.84 -23.03 27.07
N LYS A 465 -2.46 -24.31 27.25
CA LYS A 465 -3.11 -25.50 26.66
C LYS A 465 -3.19 -25.47 25.13
N VAL A 466 -2.20 -24.88 24.47
CA VAL A 466 -2.06 -24.86 23.01
C VAL A 466 -0.99 -25.86 22.61
N GLU A 467 -1.34 -26.79 21.74
CA GLU A 467 -0.39 -27.78 21.23
C GLU A 467 0.29 -27.27 19.94
N PRO A 468 1.62 -27.37 19.81
CA PRO A 468 2.31 -27.00 18.58
C PRO A 468 1.99 -28.02 17.47
N ASP A 469 1.73 -27.51 16.27
CA ASP A 469 1.55 -28.31 15.06
C ASP A 469 2.89 -28.62 14.37
N GLU A 470 2.84 -29.51 13.38
CA GLU A 470 4.01 -29.92 12.59
C GLU A 470 4.70 -28.74 11.91
N GLU A 471 3.95 -27.76 11.41
CA GLU A 471 4.50 -26.55 10.79
C GLU A 471 5.28 -25.70 11.80
N THR A 472 4.71 -25.47 12.99
CA THR A 472 5.36 -24.72 14.08
C THR A 472 6.69 -25.36 14.45
N ILE A 473 6.70 -26.69 14.63
CA ILE A 473 7.91 -27.43 15.02
C ILE A 473 8.97 -27.36 13.92
N THR A 474 8.57 -27.60 12.67
CA THR A 474 9.49 -27.71 11.52
C THR A 474 10.12 -26.37 11.17
N LEU A 475 9.36 -25.27 11.18
CA LEU A 475 9.82 -23.96 10.70
C LEU A 475 10.39 -23.08 11.81
N TYR A 476 9.80 -23.10 13.01
CA TYR A 476 10.11 -22.11 14.06
C TYR A 476 10.88 -22.68 15.25
N VAL A 477 10.75 -23.98 15.54
CA VAL A 477 11.40 -24.62 16.70
C VAL A 477 12.72 -25.28 16.32
N LEU A 478 12.68 -26.38 15.55
CA LEU A 478 13.85 -27.23 15.30
C LEU A 478 15.04 -26.51 14.65
N PRO A 479 14.85 -25.64 13.62
CA PRO A 479 15.98 -24.96 12.96
C PRO A 479 16.80 -24.04 13.86
N LYS A 480 16.26 -23.69 15.04
CA LYS A 480 16.88 -22.76 15.97
C LYS A 480 17.50 -23.45 17.19
N LEU A 481 17.33 -24.77 17.36
CA LEU A 481 17.81 -25.55 18.50
C LEU A 481 19.16 -26.26 18.23
N SER A 482 20.14 -25.55 17.68
CA SER A 482 21.42 -26.13 17.25
C SER A 482 22.26 -26.83 18.35
N VAL A 483 22.26 -26.32 19.58
CA VAL A 483 23.00 -26.82 20.74
C VAL A 483 22.23 -27.96 21.38
N THR A 484 20.94 -27.76 21.63
CA THR A 484 20.06 -28.78 22.20
C THR A 484 20.05 -30.03 21.32
N LEU A 485 20.02 -29.86 19.99
CA LEU A 485 20.00 -30.96 19.03
C LEU A 485 21.33 -31.71 18.89
N LYS A 486 22.44 -31.27 19.50
CA LYS A 486 23.73 -32.01 19.43
C LYS A 486 23.56 -33.45 19.91
N ASP A 487 22.94 -33.63 21.06
CA ASP A 487 22.49 -34.95 21.51
C ASP A 487 21.00 -35.13 21.22
N SER A 488 20.72 -35.92 20.18
CA SER A 488 19.36 -36.13 19.71
C SER A 488 18.47 -36.82 20.75
N ARG A 489 19.03 -37.58 21.68
CA ARG A 489 18.27 -38.31 22.69
C ARG A 489 17.81 -37.40 23.80
N THR A 490 18.69 -36.53 24.29
CA THR A 490 18.34 -35.53 25.31
C THR A 490 17.40 -34.47 24.75
N ALA A 491 17.59 -34.08 23.49
CA ALA A 491 16.72 -33.10 22.83
C ALA A 491 15.25 -33.55 22.78
N LEU A 492 14.99 -34.82 22.46
CA LEU A 492 13.62 -35.36 22.46
C LEU A 492 12.98 -35.26 23.84
N LYS A 493 13.70 -35.65 24.90
CA LYS A 493 13.20 -35.53 26.27
C LYS A 493 12.90 -34.09 26.66
N ILE A 494 13.79 -33.15 26.33
CA ILE A 494 13.60 -31.72 26.61
C ILE A 494 12.35 -31.18 25.92
N LEU A 495 12.08 -31.60 24.68
CA LEU A 495 10.88 -31.18 23.94
C LEU A 495 9.60 -31.83 24.49
N GLU A 496 9.66 -33.09 24.91
CA GLU A 496 8.57 -33.78 25.61
C GLU A 496 8.26 -33.09 26.96
N ASP A 497 9.29 -32.74 27.73
CA ASP A 497 9.16 -32.00 28.99
C ASP A 497 8.55 -30.60 28.80
N CYS A 498 8.71 -30.01 27.60
CA CYS A 498 8.08 -28.75 27.22
C CYS A 498 6.64 -28.91 26.69
N GLY A 499 6.06 -30.11 26.76
CA GLY A 499 4.67 -30.39 26.39
C GLY A 499 4.44 -30.70 24.91
N VAL A 500 5.48 -31.00 24.13
CA VAL A 500 5.32 -31.40 22.73
C VAL A 500 4.97 -32.88 22.67
N ARG A 501 3.82 -33.23 22.06
CA ARG A 501 3.42 -34.63 21.88
C ARG A 501 4.39 -35.37 20.94
N THR A 502 4.88 -36.53 21.36
CA THR A 502 5.78 -37.38 20.57
C THR A 502 5.19 -37.73 19.20
N ALA A 503 3.88 -37.92 19.08
CA ALA A 503 3.21 -38.18 17.79
C ALA A 503 3.40 -37.07 16.75
N VAL A 504 3.40 -35.81 17.18
CA VAL A 504 3.55 -34.64 16.28
C VAL A 504 5.03 -34.29 16.08
N LEU A 505 5.87 -34.56 17.08
CA LEU A 505 7.31 -34.26 17.04
C LEU A 505 8.09 -35.19 16.11
N MET A 506 7.77 -36.48 16.09
CA MET A 506 8.67 -37.51 15.55
C MET A 506 8.95 -37.36 14.05
N THR A 507 7.93 -37.12 13.23
CA THR A 507 8.11 -36.92 11.78
C THR A 507 8.95 -35.68 11.46
N PRO A 508 8.63 -34.47 11.99
CA PRO A 508 9.47 -33.27 11.86
C PRO A 508 10.89 -33.46 12.36
N TYR A 509 11.06 -34.14 13.49
CA TYR A 509 12.37 -34.38 14.11
C TYR A 509 13.25 -35.26 13.25
N VAL A 510 12.71 -36.37 12.73
CA VAL A 510 13.39 -37.25 11.78
C VAL A 510 13.72 -36.49 10.50
N SER A 511 12.77 -35.74 9.94
CA SER A 511 12.97 -34.89 8.76
C SER A 511 14.15 -33.93 8.95
N HIS A 512 14.21 -33.24 10.10
CA HIS A 512 15.27 -32.29 10.42
C HIS A 512 16.66 -32.95 10.53
N LEU A 513 16.76 -34.10 11.20
CA LEU A 513 18.01 -34.86 11.29
C LEU A 513 18.47 -35.37 9.92
N LEU A 514 17.54 -35.76 9.05
CA LEU A 514 17.86 -36.16 7.68
C LEU A 514 18.43 -35.00 6.88
N TYR A 515 17.91 -33.77 6.99
CA TYR A 515 18.53 -32.59 6.37
C TYR A 515 19.97 -32.33 6.85
N GLN A 516 20.29 -32.69 8.09
CA GLN A 516 21.63 -32.59 8.67
C GLN A 516 22.56 -33.77 8.35
N ASN A 517 22.12 -34.75 7.54
CA ASN A 517 22.89 -35.95 7.16
C ASN A 517 23.23 -36.89 8.35
N ARG A 518 22.37 -36.93 9.38
CA ARG A 518 22.61 -37.72 10.62
C ARG A 518 21.89 -39.08 10.62
N PHE A 519 22.30 -39.98 9.73
CA PHE A 519 21.64 -41.29 9.55
C PHE A 519 21.62 -42.17 10.80
N ASP A 520 22.73 -42.26 11.53
CA ASP A 520 22.88 -43.18 12.66
C ASP A 520 21.99 -42.77 13.84
N ASP A 521 21.78 -41.46 14.03
CA ASP A 521 20.86 -40.91 15.03
C ASP A 521 19.40 -41.20 14.66
N VAL A 522 19.04 -41.04 13.39
CA VAL A 522 17.69 -41.35 12.91
C VAL A 522 17.37 -42.84 13.09
N LEU A 523 18.28 -43.74 12.70
CA LEU A 523 18.11 -45.19 12.88
C LEU A 523 17.94 -45.55 14.37
N THR A 524 18.74 -44.93 15.24
CA THR A 524 18.64 -45.12 16.69
C THR A 524 17.27 -44.70 17.23
N ILE A 525 16.75 -43.55 16.77
CA ILE A 525 15.47 -43.00 17.22
C ILE A 525 14.30 -43.83 16.70
N VAL A 526 14.26 -44.12 15.40
CA VAL A 526 13.16 -44.87 14.75
C VAL A 526 13.03 -46.29 15.31
N ARG A 527 14.16 -46.94 15.65
CA ARG A 527 14.15 -48.28 16.29
C ARG A 527 13.65 -48.24 17.73
N ARG A 528 13.96 -47.17 18.47
CA ARG A 528 13.67 -47.06 19.90
C ARG A 528 12.23 -46.63 20.19
N TYR A 529 11.69 -45.70 19.41
CA TYR A 529 10.37 -45.15 19.65
C TYR A 529 9.30 -45.87 18.81
N PRO A 530 8.15 -46.26 19.39
CA PRO A 530 7.11 -47.03 18.69
C PRO A 530 6.18 -46.17 17.80
N THR A 531 6.41 -44.86 17.72
CA THR A 531 5.52 -43.90 17.03
C THR A 531 5.44 -44.16 15.53
N LYS A 532 4.22 -44.09 14.97
CA LYS A 532 4.01 -44.14 13.53
C LYS A 532 4.46 -42.82 12.87
N LEU A 533 5.11 -42.92 11.72
CA LEU A 533 5.68 -41.80 10.99
C LEU A 533 4.90 -41.57 9.69
N ASP A 534 4.58 -40.31 9.41
CA ASP A 534 4.17 -39.93 8.07
C ASP A 534 5.37 -40.00 7.13
N THR A 535 5.31 -40.95 6.21
CA THR A 535 6.36 -41.22 5.22
C THR A 535 6.29 -40.28 4.00
N GLU A 536 5.16 -39.61 3.75
CA GLU A 536 5.01 -38.68 2.63
C GLU A 536 5.82 -37.41 2.87
N THR A 537 5.74 -36.83 4.06
CA THR A 537 6.51 -35.63 4.46
C THR A 537 8.03 -35.90 4.55
N LEU A 538 8.44 -37.15 4.76
CA LEU A 538 9.84 -37.59 4.79
C LEU A 538 10.45 -37.80 3.40
N LEU A 539 9.65 -37.79 2.33
CA LEU A 539 10.11 -38.03 0.96
C LEU A 539 11.16 -37.00 0.50
N TRP A 540 10.91 -35.71 0.74
CA TRP A 540 11.83 -34.66 0.27
C TRP A 540 13.20 -34.67 0.96
N PRO A 541 13.31 -34.83 2.30
CA PRO A 541 14.59 -35.10 2.95
C PRO A 541 15.32 -36.31 2.35
N LEU A 542 14.61 -37.40 2.07
CA LEU A 542 15.19 -38.61 1.47
C LEU A 542 15.68 -38.39 0.04
N ILE A 543 14.93 -37.66 -0.80
CA ILE A 543 15.35 -37.27 -2.16
C ILE A 543 16.64 -36.45 -2.10
N LEU A 544 16.74 -35.50 -1.17
CA LEU A 544 17.96 -34.72 -0.98
C LEU A 544 19.13 -35.64 -0.62
N GLN A 545 18.95 -36.53 0.36
CA GLN A 545 20.01 -37.43 0.79
C GLN A 545 20.43 -38.42 -0.29
N ALA A 546 19.50 -38.94 -1.08
CA ALA A 546 19.79 -39.80 -2.23
C ALA A 546 20.65 -39.06 -3.28
N ASN A 547 20.36 -37.78 -3.52
CA ASN A 547 21.09 -36.95 -4.48
C ASN A 547 22.46 -36.49 -3.99
N VAL A 548 22.64 -36.26 -2.68
CA VAL A 548 23.90 -35.79 -2.08
C VAL A 548 24.87 -36.95 -1.82
N ASN A 549 24.38 -38.06 -1.26
CA ASN A 549 25.22 -39.16 -0.79
C ASN A 549 25.16 -40.39 -1.71
N ARG A 550 25.97 -40.39 -2.78
CA ARG A 550 25.89 -41.42 -3.84
C ARG A 550 26.83 -42.61 -3.71
N SER A 551 27.73 -42.63 -2.73
CA SER A 551 28.65 -43.77 -2.54
C SER A 551 27.88 -45.03 -2.13
N ALA A 552 28.39 -46.21 -2.46
CA ALA A 552 27.77 -47.49 -2.10
C ALA A 552 27.51 -47.65 -0.59
N ALA A 553 28.41 -47.15 0.27
CA ALA A 553 28.23 -47.17 1.72
C ALA A 553 27.02 -46.36 2.18
N HIS A 554 26.80 -45.18 1.59
CA HIS A 554 25.65 -44.33 1.91
C HIS A 554 24.35 -44.84 1.28
N GLN A 555 24.41 -45.46 0.09
CA GLN A 555 23.25 -46.14 -0.50
C GLN A 555 22.74 -47.28 0.39
N ARG A 556 23.65 -48.06 0.99
CA ARG A 556 23.29 -49.08 1.99
C ARG A 556 22.62 -48.48 3.21
N LYS A 557 23.21 -47.44 3.80
CA LYS A 557 22.61 -46.73 4.95
C LYS A 557 21.24 -46.14 4.61
N LEU A 558 21.06 -45.61 3.41
CA LEU A 558 19.78 -45.10 2.93
C LEU A 558 18.73 -46.21 2.80
N CYS A 559 19.10 -47.39 2.29
CA CYS A 559 18.21 -48.54 2.21
C CYS A 559 17.83 -49.08 3.60
N GLU A 560 18.80 -49.19 4.50
CA GLU A 560 18.57 -49.54 5.91
C GLU A 560 17.59 -48.57 6.58
N LEU A 561 17.75 -47.27 6.32
CA LEU A 561 16.84 -46.23 6.79
C LEU A 561 15.43 -46.37 6.19
N ILE A 562 15.31 -46.53 4.87
CA ILE A 562 14.00 -46.69 4.20
C ILE A 562 13.25 -47.91 4.77
N ARG A 563 13.97 -49.01 5.04
CA ARG A 563 13.40 -50.20 5.68
C ARG A 563 12.86 -49.89 7.07
N ALA A 564 13.68 -49.23 7.91
CA ALA A 564 13.29 -48.85 9.26
C ALA A 564 12.11 -47.86 9.29
N LEU A 565 12.06 -46.92 8.34
CA LEU A 565 10.94 -45.98 8.20
C LEU A 565 9.66 -46.68 7.72
N LYS A 566 9.77 -47.64 6.79
CA LYS A 566 8.62 -48.43 6.31
C LYS A 566 8.00 -49.27 7.43
N ASP A 567 8.81 -49.86 8.30
CA ASP A 567 8.31 -50.62 9.46
C ASP A 567 7.51 -49.74 10.45
N LYS A 568 7.74 -48.43 10.41
CA LYS A 568 7.05 -47.43 11.24
C LYS A 568 6.08 -46.56 10.44
N ALA A 569 5.77 -46.88 9.20
CA ALA A 569 4.91 -46.05 8.36
C ALA A 569 3.48 -45.95 8.94
N ALA A 570 2.91 -44.75 8.90
CA ALA A 570 1.52 -44.53 9.25
C ALA A 570 0.58 -45.28 8.29
N ASP A 571 0.88 -45.23 6.99
CA ASP A 571 0.24 -46.03 5.95
C ASP A 571 1.17 -47.16 5.46
N PRO A 572 0.88 -48.44 5.77
CA PRO A 572 1.70 -49.56 5.33
C PRO A 572 1.64 -49.82 3.82
N ARG A 573 0.65 -49.28 3.11
CA ARG A 573 0.49 -49.43 1.65
C ARG A 573 1.28 -48.40 0.86
N HIS A 574 1.85 -47.40 1.52
CA HIS A 574 2.60 -46.34 0.85
C HIS A 574 3.94 -46.86 0.27
N ASP A 575 4.11 -46.68 -1.04
CA ASP A 575 5.34 -47.01 -1.76
C ASP A 575 6.43 -45.93 -1.63
N LEU A 576 7.00 -45.78 -0.42
CA LEU A 576 8.06 -44.81 -0.16
C LEU A 576 9.30 -45.02 -1.05
N GLY A 577 9.70 -46.28 -1.25
CA GLY A 577 10.87 -46.64 -2.04
C GLY A 577 10.69 -46.34 -3.52
N GLY A 578 9.53 -46.70 -4.09
CA GLY A 578 9.23 -46.41 -5.49
C GLY A 578 9.03 -44.93 -5.75
N GLN A 579 8.31 -44.22 -4.89
CA GLN A 579 8.12 -42.77 -5.03
C GLN A 579 9.44 -42.00 -4.96
N LEU A 580 10.37 -42.40 -4.07
CA LEU A 580 11.71 -41.83 -4.00
C LEU A 580 12.47 -41.97 -5.32
N VAL A 581 12.49 -43.16 -5.91
CA VAL A 581 13.24 -43.40 -7.16
C VAL A 581 12.58 -42.66 -8.34
N LEU A 582 11.25 -42.61 -8.40
CA LEU A 582 10.54 -41.85 -9.43
C LEU A 582 10.88 -40.36 -9.39
N GLU A 583 10.91 -39.75 -8.20
CA GLU A 583 11.27 -38.33 -8.05
C GLU A 583 12.75 -38.04 -8.32
N VAL A 584 13.63 -39.00 -8.05
CA VAL A 584 15.05 -38.91 -8.44
C VAL A 584 15.20 -38.92 -9.97
N ILE A 585 14.37 -39.68 -10.68
CA ILE A 585 14.37 -39.75 -12.15
C ILE A 585 13.69 -38.55 -12.80
N SER A 586 12.58 -38.06 -12.23
CA SER A 586 11.82 -36.92 -12.78
C SER A 586 12.64 -35.61 -12.77
N ASN A 587 13.54 -35.47 -11.80
CA ASN A 587 14.30 -34.26 -11.59
C ASN A 587 15.49 -34.13 -12.56
N LYS A 588 15.37 -33.26 -13.57
CA LYS A 588 16.41 -32.97 -14.59
C LYS A 588 17.78 -32.54 -14.03
N LYS A 589 17.87 -32.16 -12.75
CA LYS A 589 19.14 -31.78 -12.07
C LYS A 589 19.80 -32.94 -11.32
N SER A 590 19.16 -34.11 -11.25
CA SER A 590 19.76 -35.29 -10.64
C SER A 590 20.90 -35.79 -11.54
N LYS A 591 22.06 -36.09 -10.93
CA LYS A 591 23.23 -36.65 -11.66
C LYS A 591 23.31 -38.17 -11.44
N HIS A 592 22.15 -38.84 -11.37
CA HIS A 592 22.11 -40.28 -11.20
C HIS A 592 22.23 -40.96 -12.56
N ASP A 593 23.38 -41.56 -12.81
CA ASP A 593 23.59 -42.38 -14.01
C ASP A 593 22.78 -43.69 -13.93
N THR A 594 22.51 -44.30 -15.08
CA THR A 594 21.80 -45.60 -15.18
C THR A 594 22.47 -46.68 -14.32
N ASN A 595 23.81 -46.68 -14.22
CA ASN A 595 24.57 -47.60 -13.36
C ASN A 595 24.39 -47.31 -11.87
N SER A 596 24.28 -46.04 -11.46
CA SER A 596 24.05 -45.64 -10.06
C SER A 596 22.64 -46.04 -9.60
N LEU A 597 21.64 -45.87 -10.46
CA LEU A 597 20.27 -46.31 -10.20
C LEU A 597 20.18 -47.84 -10.11
N ARG A 598 20.90 -48.57 -10.98
CA ARG A 598 20.97 -50.03 -10.92
C ARG A 598 21.62 -50.53 -9.62
N SER A 599 22.70 -49.89 -9.18
CA SER A 599 23.34 -50.17 -7.89
C SER A 599 22.37 -49.97 -6.71
N LEU A 600 21.58 -48.89 -6.74
CA LEU A 600 20.57 -48.62 -5.71
C LEU A 600 19.45 -49.69 -5.70
N LEU A 601 18.96 -50.10 -6.87
CA LEU A 601 17.94 -51.16 -6.99
C LEU A 601 18.46 -52.54 -6.55
N ASN A 602 19.74 -52.84 -6.79
CA ASN A 602 20.36 -54.06 -6.26
C ASN A 602 20.44 -54.04 -4.71
N GLU A 603 20.68 -52.87 -4.11
CA GLU A 603 20.60 -52.72 -2.65
C GLU A 603 19.15 -52.81 -2.15
N TYR A 604 18.15 -52.37 -2.93
CA TYR A 604 16.73 -52.56 -2.58
C TYR A 604 16.38 -54.05 -2.47
N GLU A 605 16.92 -54.90 -3.34
CA GLU A 605 16.74 -56.36 -3.25
C GLU A 605 17.32 -56.92 -1.94
N LYS A 606 18.55 -56.51 -1.58
CA LYS A 606 19.22 -56.98 -0.35
C LYS A 606 18.50 -56.56 0.93
N PHE A 607 17.89 -55.37 0.93
CA PHE A 607 17.14 -54.84 2.07
C PHE A 607 15.63 -55.10 1.97
N GLU A 608 15.17 -55.91 1.01
CA GLU A 608 13.76 -56.27 0.79
C GLU A 608 12.80 -55.08 0.58
N ILE A 609 13.28 -53.99 -0.03
CA ILE A 609 12.47 -52.82 -0.37
C ILE A 609 11.69 -53.10 -1.64
N ARG A 610 10.37 -53.24 -1.50
CA ARG A 610 9.44 -53.48 -2.62
C ARG A 610 8.94 -52.17 -3.24
N LEU A 611 8.56 -52.25 -4.51
CA LEU A 611 8.09 -51.15 -5.37
C LEU A 611 6.66 -51.43 -5.86
N SER A 612 5.86 -50.39 -6.05
CA SER A 612 4.55 -50.50 -6.70
C SER A 612 4.68 -50.86 -8.19
N ARG A 613 3.63 -51.48 -8.74
CA ARG A 613 3.54 -51.80 -10.17
C ARG A 613 3.74 -50.57 -11.06
N MET A 614 3.25 -49.40 -10.62
CA MET A 614 3.41 -48.14 -11.34
C MET A 614 4.87 -47.70 -11.38
N ALA A 615 5.56 -47.70 -10.23
CA ALA A 615 6.98 -47.36 -10.16
C ALA A 615 7.84 -48.29 -11.01
N ALA A 616 7.60 -49.60 -10.92
CA ALA A 616 8.29 -50.61 -11.73
C ALA A 616 8.08 -50.41 -13.24
N GLY A 617 6.86 -50.04 -13.67
CA GLY A 617 6.54 -49.76 -15.07
C GLY A 617 7.28 -48.55 -15.63
N VAL A 618 7.31 -47.44 -14.88
CA VAL A 618 8.03 -46.21 -15.28
C VAL A 618 9.54 -46.47 -15.33
N LEU A 619 10.09 -47.19 -14.34
CA LEU A 619 11.51 -47.58 -14.32
C LEU A 619 11.89 -48.39 -15.56
N LYS A 620 11.05 -49.35 -15.95
CA LYS A 620 11.27 -50.15 -17.15
C LYS A 620 11.38 -49.28 -18.41
N THR A 621 10.49 -48.29 -18.56
CA THR A 621 10.54 -47.36 -19.70
C THR A 621 11.75 -46.43 -19.66
N HIS A 622 12.22 -46.03 -18.47
CA HIS A 622 13.39 -45.18 -18.31
C HIS A 622 14.68 -45.90 -18.71
N PHE A 623 14.87 -47.16 -18.27
CA PHE A 623 16.03 -47.95 -18.67
C PHE A 623 16.03 -48.35 -20.16
N ALA A 624 14.86 -48.36 -20.81
CA ALA A 624 14.73 -48.61 -22.25
C ALA A 624 15.10 -47.40 -23.14
N ARG A 625 15.12 -46.17 -22.60
CA ARG A 625 15.38 -44.91 -23.34
C ARG A 625 16.84 -44.42 -23.28
N GLY A 626 17.75 -45.14 -22.60
CA GLY A 626 19.17 -44.76 -22.53
C GLY A 626 19.91 -44.88 -23.89
N PRO A 627 21.00 -44.12 -24.13
CA PRO A 627 21.70 -44.12 -25.41
C PRO A 627 22.26 -45.52 -25.75
N PRO A 628 22.12 -46.00 -27.00
CA PRO A 628 22.65 -47.28 -27.44
C PRO A 628 24.15 -47.14 -27.66
N GLY A 629 24.95 -47.48 -26.64
CA GLY A 629 26.40 -47.31 -26.74
C GLY A 629 27.18 -47.67 -25.48
N THR A 630 26.96 -48.86 -24.92
CA THR A 630 27.96 -49.59 -24.12
C THR A 630 27.59 -51.08 -24.13
N ALA A 631 27.73 -51.70 -25.29
CA ALA A 631 28.07 -53.12 -25.33
C ALA A 631 29.54 -53.21 -24.89
N GLY A 632 29.80 -53.67 -23.66
CA GLY A 632 31.17 -53.75 -23.16
C GLY A 632 31.33 -54.07 -21.67
N ASN A 633 30.68 -55.11 -21.16
CA ASN A 633 31.34 -56.16 -20.37
C ASN A 633 30.35 -57.28 -19.99
N PRO A 634 30.54 -58.52 -20.48
CA PRO A 634 29.79 -59.69 -20.02
C PRO A 634 30.41 -60.20 -18.72
N GLY A 635 29.95 -59.66 -17.60
CA GLY A 635 30.38 -60.09 -16.27
C GLY A 635 29.36 -59.71 -15.21
N ALA A 636 28.47 -60.66 -14.89
CA ALA A 636 27.59 -60.68 -13.73
C ALA A 636 26.66 -59.46 -13.51
N SER A 637 25.53 -59.42 -14.21
CA SER A 637 24.33 -58.69 -13.72
C SER A 637 23.09 -59.32 -14.32
N GLU A 638 22.11 -59.67 -13.49
CA GLU A 638 20.77 -60.04 -13.94
C GLU A 638 20.17 -58.95 -14.87
N PRO A 639 19.34 -59.33 -15.85
CA PRO A 639 18.60 -58.37 -16.66
C PRO A 639 17.69 -57.52 -15.75
N ILE A 640 17.68 -56.19 -15.92
CA ILE A 640 16.88 -55.25 -15.08
C ILE A 640 15.41 -55.66 -15.03
N ASP A 641 14.88 -56.24 -16.12
CA ASP A 641 13.51 -56.75 -16.18
C ASP A 641 13.24 -57.89 -15.19
N SER A 642 14.24 -58.73 -14.88
CA SER A 642 14.13 -59.78 -13.85
C SER A 642 14.21 -59.20 -12.44
N LEU A 643 15.08 -58.21 -12.22
CA LEU A 643 15.21 -57.49 -10.95
C LEU A 643 13.92 -56.71 -10.61
N LEU A 644 13.35 -55.97 -11.56
CA LEU A 644 12.11 -55.23 -11.36
C LEU A 644 10.92 -56.15 -11.08
N LYS A 645 10.85 -57.32 -11.73
CA LYS A 645 9.82 -58.33 -11.42
C LYS A 645 9.94 -58.84 -9.99
N LYS A 646 11.15 -59.09 -9.50
CA LYS A 646 11.38 -59.49 -8.10
C LYS A 646 11.03 -58.38 -7.11
N LEU A 647 11.30 -57.12 -7.45
CA LEU A 647 11.05 -55.97 -6.57
C LEU A 647 9.59 -55.49 -6.55
N THR A 648 8.75 -55.92 -7.49
CA THR A 648 7.36 -55.44 -7.60
C THR A 648 6.46 -56.10 -6.55
N ASP A 649 5.64 -55.30 -5.87
CA ASP A 649 4.56 -55.71 -4.98
C ASP A 649 3.25 -55.04 -5.41
N GLU A 650 2.21 -55.84 -5.59
CA GLU A 650 0.91 -55.41 -6.11
C GLU A 650 0.05 -54.69 -5.06
N GLN A 651 0.37 -54.82 -3.78
CA GLN A 651 -0.40 -54.22 -2.68
C GLN A 651 0.03 -52.78 -2.36
N LEU A 652 1.16 -52.33 -2.92
CA LEU A 652 1.72 -51.00 -2.70
C LEU A 652 1.12 -49.97 -3.64
N THR A 653 0.81 -48.80 -3.09
CA THR A 653 0.22 -47.66 -3.79
C THR A 653 1.03 -46.40 -3.55
N ILE A 654 1.12 -45.53 -4.56
CA ILE A 654 1.67 -44.19 -4.43
C ILE A 654 0.48 -43.24 -4.21
N LEU A 655 0.44 -42.57 -3.05
CA LEU A 655 -0.73 -41.80 -2.58
C LEU A 655 -0.89 -40.42 -3.19
N SER A 656 0.08 -39.95 -3.98
CA SER A 656 0.12 -38.56 -4.40
C SER A 656 -1.06 -38.17 -5.29
N LYS A 657 -1.91 -37.28 -4.76
CA LYS A 657 -2.73 -36.36 -5.55
C LYS A 657 -1.88 -35.49 -6.49
N GLU A 658 -0.60 -35.29 -6.19
CA GLU A 658 0.30 -34.40 -6.92
C GLU A 658 1.04 -35.03 -8.13
N LEU A 659 1.18 -36.37 -8.25
CA LEU A 659 1.76 -36.98 -9.46
C LEU A 659 0.79 -36.93 -10.66
N PHE A 660 -0.53 -36.94 -10.42
CA PHE A 660 -1.53 -36.80 -11.48
C PHE A 660 -1.56 -35.40 -12.10
N ASP A 661 -1.10 -34.38 -11.37
CA ASP A 661 -1.03 -33.00 -11.86
C ASP A 661 0.09 -32.77 -12.89
N THR A 662 1.05 -33.70 -13.01
CA THR A 662 2.16 -33.53 -13.98
C THR A 662 1.91 -34.16 -15.34
N ILE A 663 0.87 -34.98 -15.53
CA ILE A 663 0.63 -35.67 -16.83
C ILE A 663 -0.82 -35.58 -17.33
N SER A 664 -1.82 -35.21 -16.53
CA SER A 664 -3.16 -34.92 -17.07
C SER A 664 -3.87 -33.85 -16.24
N VAL A 665 -3.78 -32.60 -16.73
CA VAL A 665 -4.55 -31.47 -16.22
C VAL A 665 -6.04 -31.83 -16.32
N HIS A 666 -6.80 -31.70 -15.24
CA HIS A 666 -8.25 -31.94 -15.29
C HIS A 666 -8.90 -31.02 -16.34
N PRO A 667 -9.93 -31.44 -17.14
CA PRO A 667 -10.52 -30.59 -18.19
C PRO A 667 -11.04 -29.22 -17.73
N ARG A 668 -11.23 -29.03 -16.42
CA ARG A 668 -11.56 -27.74 -15.82
C ARG A 668 -10.41 -26.72 -15.93
N ASP A 669 -9.18 -27.20 -15.84
CA ASP A 669 -7.96 -26.42 -15.69
C ASP A 669 -7.08 -26.47 -16.96
N MET A 670 -7.50 -27.23 -17.99
CA MET A 670 -6.90 -27.25 -19.33
C MET A 670 -7.17 -25.94 -20.09
N ASN A 671 -6.20 -25.50 -20.88
CA ASN A 671 -6.36 -24.37 -21.80
C ASN A 671 -7.13 -24.77 -23.09
N TYR A 672 -7.40 -23.80 -23.97
CA TYR A 672 -8.15 -24.05 -25.21
C TYR A 672 -7.50 -25.12 -26.09
N ASP A 673 -6.19 -25.04 -26.32
CA ASP A 673 -5.47 -25.95 -27.24
C ASP A 673 -5.42 -27.37 -26.67
N GLU A 674 -5.22 -27.50 -25.35
CA GLU A 674 -5.24 -28.76 -24.63
C GLU A 674 -6.62 -29.43 -24.69
N LEU A 675 -7.72 -28.66 -24.56
CA LEU A 675 -9.08 -29.19 -24.66
C LEU A 675 -9.47 -29.61 -26.08
N GLU A 676 -9.00 -28.91 -27.10
CA GLU A 676 -9.17 -29.33 -28.51
C GLU A 676 -8.41 -30.63 -28.77
N CYS A 677 -7.15 -30.73 -28.34
CA CYS A 677 -6.39 -31.98 -28.44
C CYS A 677 -7.09 -33.13 -27.69
N HIS A 678 -7.55 -32.88 -26.46
CA HIS A 678 -8.25 -33.87 -25.66
C HIS A 678 -9.60 -34.28 -26.27
N LEU A 679 -10.32 -33.37 -26.92
CA LEU A 679 -11.54 -33.68 -27.66
C LEU A 679 -11.26 -34.62 -28.83
N VAL A 680 -10.21 -34.35 -29.61
CA VAL A 680 -9.76 -35.22 -30.72
C VAL A 680 -9.40 -36.61 -30.22
N GLU A 681 -8.69 -36.70 -29.09
CA GLU A 681 -8.34 -37.99 -28.49
C GLU A 681 -9.57 -38.79 -28.03
N LEU A 682 -10.55 -38.13 -27.39
CA LEU A 682 -11.78 -38.78 -26.94
C LEU A 682 -12.62 -39.27 -28.12
N GLU A 683 -12.66 -38.53 -29.21
CA GLU A 683 -13.37 -38.92 -30.44
C GLU A 683 -12.72 -40.12 -31.11
N GLN A 684 -11.39 -40.14 -31.22
CA GLN A 684 -10.62 -41.28 -31.74
C GLN A 684 -10.81 -42.54 -30.87
N LYS A 685 -10.81 -42.37 -29.54
CA LYS A 685 -10.99 -43.46 -28.57
C LYS A 685 -12.46 -43.86 -28.38
N LYS A 686 -13.42 -43.20 -29.05
CA LYS A 686 -14.88 -43.38 -28.90
C LYS A 686 -15.36 -43.27 -27.44
N LEU A 687 -14.76 -42.36 -26.68
CA LEU A 687 -15.09 -42.09 -25.28
C LEU A 687 -16.10 -40.93 -25.17
N ASN A 688 -16.58 -40.67 -23.96
CA ASN A 688 -17.59 -39.64 -23.72
C ASN A 688 -17.02 -38.22 -23.90
N THR A 689 -17.49 -37.50 -24.92
CA THR A 689 -17.04 -36.13 -25.27
C THR A 689 -17.87 -35.03 -24.63
N ARG A 690 -19.01 -35.35 -23.99
CA ARG A 690 -20.03 -34.37 -23.55
C ARG A 690 -19.49 -33.31 -22.59
N GLY A 691 -18.68 -33.73 -21.61
CA GLY A 691 -18.11 -32.82 -20.61
C GLY A 691 -17.10 -31.83 -21.21
N VAL A 692 -16.27 -32.31 -22.15
CA VAL A 692 -15.25 -31.52 -22.84
C VAL A 692 -15.91 -30.54 -23.81
N LEU A 693 -16.90 -30.99 -24.59
CA LEU A 693 -17.67 -30.12 -25.49
C LEU A 693 -18.33 -28.95 -24.75
N ARG A 694 -18.96 -29.21 -23.60
CA ARG A 694 -19.57 -28.17 -22.75
C ARG A 694 -18.53 -27.15 -22.28
N ARG A 695 -17.37 -27.61 -21.80
CA ARG A 695 -16.31 -26.75 -21.27
C ARG A 695 -15.65 -25.93 -22.38
N LEU A 696 -15.34 -26.57 -23.50
CA LEU A 696 -14.74 -25.93 -24.67
C LEU A 696 -15.67 -24.86 -25.23
N LEU A 697 -16.99 -25.12 -25.29
CA LEU A 697 -17.98 -24.11 -25.67
C LEU A 697 -17.93 -22.88 -24.74
N GLN A 698 -17.95 -23.07 -23.42
CA GLN A 698 -17.88 -21.96 -22.46
C GLN A 698 -16.57 -21.17 -22.56
N LEU A 699 -15.45 -21.85 -22.80
CA LEU A 699 -14.15 -21.21 -23.00
C LEU A 699 -14.09 -20.42 -24.31
N CYS A 700 -14.60 -20.98 -25.41
CA CYS A 700 -14.69 -20.27 -26.69
C CYS A 700 -15.52 -18.99 -26.59
N VAL A 701 -16.62 -19.01 -25.85
CA VAL A 701 -17.42 -17.80 -25.60
C VAL A 701 -16.62 -16.76 -24.81
N ARG A 702 -15.96 -17.19 -23.72
CA ARG A 702 -15.16 -16.32 -22.85
C ARG A 702 -13.95 -15.69 -23.57
N GLU A 703 -13.31 -16.43 -24.48
CA GLU A 703 -12.18 -15.96 -25.28
C GLU A 703 -12.58 -15.20 -26.55
N GLY A 704 -13.88 -15.00 -26.82
CA GLY A 704 -14.35 -14.27 -28.00
C GLY A 704 -14.29 -15.04 -29.32
N ARG A 705 -14.11 -16.37 -29.28
CA ARG A 705 -14.05 -17.24 -30.48
C ARG A 705 -15.46 -17.64 -30.95
N HIS A 706 -16.28 -16.65 -31.31
CA HIS A 706 -17.73 -16.83 -31.54
C HIS A 706 -18.08 -17.82 -32.67
N LYS A 707 -17.32 -17.82 -33.78
CA LYS A 707 -17.55 -18.75 -34.90
C LYS A 707 -17.41 -20.22 -34.46
N ARG A 708 -16.32 -20.53 -33.76
CA ARG A 708 -16.05 -21.87 -33.22
C ARG A 708 -17.06 -22.26 -32.15
N ALA A 709 -17.53 -21.31 -31.32
CA ALA A 709 -18.55 -21.56 -30.33
C ALA A 709 -19.89 -22.00 -30.96
N LEU A 710 -20.29 -21.43 -32.10
CA LEU A 710 -21.51 -21.85 -32.82
C LEU A 710 -21.39 -23.29 -33.36
N GLU A 711 -20.23 -23.66 -33.90
CA GLU A 711 -19.94 -25.04 -34.32
C GLU A 711 -20.04 -26.01 -33.14
N LEU A 712 -19.38 -25.69 -32.01
CA LEU A 712 -19.40 -26.52 -30.81
C LEU A 712 -20.80 -26.65 -30.21
N LYS A 713 -21.65 -25.63 -30.33
CA LYS A 713 -23.06 -25.70 -29.94
C LYS A 713 -23.82 -26.74 -30.77
N GLN A 714 -23.64 -26.76 -32.09
CA GLN A 714 -24.25 -27.79 -32.94
C GLN A 714 -23.79 -29.19 -32.56
N ARG A 715 -22.49 -29.36 -32.25
CA ARG A 715 -21.95 -30.63 -31.76
C ARG A 715 -22.51 -31.03 -30.40
N CYS A 716 -22.71 -30.07 -29.49
CA CYS A 716 -23.37 -30.31 -28.20
C CYS A 716 -24.82 -30.80 -28.37
N ASP A 717 -25.56 -30.20 -29.32
CA ASP A 717 -26.94 -30.60 -29.63
C ASP A 717 -26.99 -32.03 -30.20
N GLN A 718 -26.09 -32.35 -31.14
CA GLN A 718 -25.95 -33.70 -31.72
C GLN A 718 -25.59 -34.75 -30.66
N ALA A 719 -24.67 -34.41 -29.74
CA ALA A 719 -24.25 -35.28 -28.66
C ALA A 719 -25.24 -35.35 -27.47
N LYS A 720 -26.35 -34.60 -27.54
CA LYS A 720 -27.38 -34.46 -26.50
C LYS A 720 -26.78 -34.11 -25.13
N VAL A 721 -25.93 -33.08 -25.11
CA VAL A 721 -25.29 -32.59 -23.87
C VAL A 721 -26.34 -31.92 -22.98
N GLU A 722 -26.33 -32.23 -21.68
CA GLU A 722 -27.22 -31.59 -20.71
C GLU A 722 -26.89 -30.09 -20.55
N GLN A 723 -27.92 -29.26 -20.73
CA GLN A 723 -27.81 -27.81 -20.67
C GLN A 723 -27.82 -27.31 -19.22
N SER A 724 -26.63 -27.15 -18.64
CA SER A 724 -26.48 -26.53 -17.32
C SER A 724 -26.80 -25.03 -17.35
N SER A 725 -27.18 -24.45 -16.22
CA SER A 725 -27.42 -23.00 -16.06
C SER A 725 -26.26 -22.13 -16.57
N GLY A 726 -25.02 -22.52 -16.26
CA GLY A 726 -23.81 -21.83 -16.74
C GLY A 726 -23.58 -21.96 -18.25
N MET A 727 -24.05 -23.04 -18.89
CA MET A 727 -23.96 -23.20 -20.35
C MET A 727 -24.99 -22.31 -21.05
N LEU A 728 -26.23 -22.27 -20.54
CA LEU A 728 -27.27 -21.37 -21.04
C LEU A 728 -26.87 -19.89 -20.87
N ALA A 729 -26.26 -19.52 -19.74
CA ALA A 729 -25.73 -18.16 -19.54
C ALA A 729 -24.63 -17.78 -20.55
N SER A 730 -23.74 -18.71 -20.89
CA SER A 730 -22.74 -18.50 -21.97
C SER A 730 -23.37 -18.45 -23.35
N LEU A 731 -24.47 -19.17 -23.59
CA LEU A 731 -25.20 -19.08 -24.87
C LEU A 731 -25.91 -17.73 -25.04
N VAL A 732 -26.48 -17.16 -23.97
CA VAL A 732 -27.02 -15.79 -24.01
C VAL A 732 -25.94 -14.79 -24.41
N GLU A 733 -24.74 -14.89 -23.83
CA GLU A 733 -23.59 -14.06 -24.19
C GLU A 733 -23.16 -14.28 -25.64
N LEU A 734 -23.07 -15.54 -26.10
CA LEU A 734 -22.72 -15.87 -27.47
C LEU A 734 -23.68 -15.24 -28.48
N TYR A 735 -24.98 -15.46 -28.33
CA TYR A 735 -25.99 -14.92 -29.24
C TYR A 735 -26.04 -13.39 -29.22
N THR A 736 -25.80 -12.79 -28.06
CA THR A 736 -25.66 -11.33 -27.93
C THR A 736 -24.47 -10.81 -28.74
N LYS A 737 -23.31 -11.46 -28.67
CA LYS A 737 -22.11 -11.05 -29.43
C LYS A 737 -22.18 -11.37 -30.92
N VAL A 738 -22.93 -12.41 -31.31
CA VAL A 738 -23.22 -12.75 -32.72
C VAL A 738 -24.25 -11.80 -33.33
N GLY A 739 -25.03 -11.09 -32.50
CA GLY A 739 -26.01 -10.09 -32.95
C GLY A 739 -27.39 -10.67 -33.25
N ASP A 740 -27.74 -11.82 -32.66
CA ASP A 740 -29.05 -12.49 -32.78
C ASP A 740 -29.90 -12.26 -31.51
N PRO A 741 -30.78 -11.24 -31.48
CA PRO A 741 -31.55 -10.89 -30.30
C PRO A 741 -32.67 -11.89 -29.98
N GLU A 742 -33.20 -12.61 -30.99
CA GLU A 742 -34.29 -13.56 -30.80
C GLU A 742 -33.81 -14.82 -30.09
N GLN A 743 -32.69 -15.39 -30.54
CA GLN A 743 -32.12 -16.58 -29.91
C GLN A 743 -31.58 -16.29 -28.50
N ALA A 744 -30.97 -15.12 -28.29
CA ALA A 744 -30.56 -14.66 -26.96
C ALA A 744 -31.76 -14.56 -26.01
N GLY A 745 -32.87 -13.96 -26.47
CA GLY A 745 -34.11 -13.83 -25.69
C GLY A 745 -34.73 -15.18 -25.33
N ARG A 746 -34.88 -16.08 -26.32
CA ARG A 746 -35.41 -17.45 -26.09
C ARG A 746 -34.54 -18.23 -25.09
N THR A 747 -33.22 -18.13 -25.20
CA THR A 747 -32.28 -18.79 -24.29
C THR A 747 -32.37 -18.22 -22.87
N LEU A 748 -32.55 -16.89 -22.74
CA LEU A 748 -32.74 -16.23 -21.45
C LEU A 748 -34.06 -16.63 -20.78
N GLU A 749 -35.15 -16.72 -21.55
CA GLU A 749 -36.44 -17.24 -21.05
C GLU A 749 -36.35 -18.71 -20.63
N GLN A 750 -35.65 -19.52 -21.42
CA GLN A 750 -35.40 -20.93 -21.09
C GLN A 750 -34.62 -21.05 -19.77
N LEU A 751 -33.58 -20.24 -19.58
CA LEU A 751 -32.79 -20.20 -18.35
C LEU A 751 -33.65 -19.82 -17.14
N LYS A 752 -34.52 -18.81 -17.26
CA LYS A 752 -35.46 -18.41 -16.21
C LYS A 752 -36.45 -19.52 -15.85
N LYS A 753 -36.99 -20.23 -16.85
CA LYS A 753 -37.96 -21.33 -16.64
C LYS A 753 -37.32 -22.57 -16.00
N GLN A 754 -36.13 -22.96 -16.44
CA GLN A 754 -35.47 -24.19 -15.99
C GLN A 754 -34.71 -23.98 -14.66
N PHE A 755 -34.19 -22.77 -14.42
CA PHE A 755 -33.35 -22.47 -13.25
C PHE A 755 -33.74 -21.12 -12.61
N PRO A 756 -34.92 -21.02 -11.96
CA PRO A 756 -35.43 -19.75 -11.43
C PRO A 756 -34.56 -19.14 -10.30
N GLY A 757 -33.78 -19.95 -9.59
CA GLY A 757 -32.83 -19.49 -8.57
C GLY A 757 -31.45 -19.07 -9.11
N PHE A 758 -31.20 -19.21 -10.42
CA PHE A 758 -29.92 -18.84 -11.02
C PHE A 758 -29.89 -17.37 -11.41
N ILE A 759 -29.00 -16.60 -10.78
CA ILE A 759 -28.81 -15.17 -11.07
C ILE A 759 -27.83 -15.02 -12.23
N VAL A 760 -28.29 -14.45 -13.34
CA VAL A 760 -27.44 -14.14 -14.50
C VAL A 760 -26.56 -12.93 -14.19
N ASP A 761 -25.29 -13.00 -14.63
CA ASP A 761 -24.33 -11.91 -14.47
C ASP A 761 -24.84 -10.60 -15.12
N ASP A 762 -24.70 -9.49 -14.40
CA ASP A 762 -25.26 -8.19 -14.78
C ASP A 762 -24.75 -7.71 -16.16
N HIS A 763 -23.47 -7.93 -16.46
CA HIS A 763 -22.87 -7.52 -17.74
C HIS A 763 -23.50 -8.21 -18.96
N LYS A 764 -23.97 -9.46 -18.83
CA LYS A 764 -24.61 -10.20 -19.94
C LYS A 764 -26.00 -9.64 -20.24
N ILE A 765 -26.73 -9.26 -19.19
CA ILE A 765 -28.05 -8.64 -19.31
C ILE A 765 -27.92 -7.23 -19.90
N ILE A 766 -26.94 -6.45 -19.46
CA ILE A 766 -26.66 -5.10 -19.99
C ILE A 766 -26.24 -5.20 -21.47
N ASP A 767 -25.37 -6.14 -21.84
CA ASP A 767 -24.97 -6.34 -23.24
C ASP A 767 -26.17 -6.75 -24.12
N TYR A 768 -27.05 -7.61 -23.62
CA TYR A 768 -28.27 -7.98 -24.35
C TYR A 768 -29.22 -6.80 -24.52
N ALA A 769 -29.40 -5.98 -23.48
CA ALA A 769 -30.18 -4.75 -23.56
C ALA A 769 -29.56 -3.75 -24.56
N ALA A 770 -28.23 -3.64 -24.63
CA ALA A 770 -27.53 -2.81 -25.61
C ALA A 770 -27.78 -3.27 -27.06
N LEU A 771 -27.84 -4.59 -27.30
CA LEU A 771 -28.20 -5.17 -28.60
C LEU A 771 -29.65 -4.89 -28.97
N LEU A 772 -30.59 -5.00 -28.02
CA LEU A 772 -32.00 -4.67 -28.26
C LEU A 772 -32.18 -3.22 -28.70
N ILE A 773 -31.44 -2.28 -28.10
CA ILE A 773 -31.47 -0.86 -28.47
C ILE A 773 -30.90 -0.66 -29.88
N GLU A 774 -29.81 -1.33 -30.22
CA GLU A 774 -29.22 -1.28 -31.57
C GLU A 774 -30.23 -1.75 -32.64
N ARG A 775 -31.09 -2.71 -32.30
CA ARG A 775 -32.19 -3.21 -33.14
C ARG A 775 -33.49 -2.39 -33.06
N GLY A 776 -33.47 -1.27 -32.33
CA GLY A 776 -34.61 -0.35 -32.20
C GLY A 776 -35.67 -0.76 -31.18
N GLN A 777 -35.40 -1.74 -30.32
CA GLN A 777 -36.32 -2.24 -29.29
C GLN A 777 -36.04 -1.63 -27.90
N LEU A 778 -36.24 -0.31 -27.78
CA LEU A 778 -35.95 0.43 -26.53
C LEU A 778 -36.77 -0.07 -25.34
N ASP A 779 -38.07 -0.32 -25.53
CA ASP A 779 -38.96 -0.79 -24.47
C ASP A 779 -38.63 -2.22 -24.04
N GLY A 780 -38.19 -3.05 -24.99
CA GLY A 780 -37.68 -4.39 -24.70
C GLY A 780 -36.45 -4.34 -23.79
N ALA A 781 -35.50 -3.45 -24.10
CA ALA A 781 -34.31 -3.24 -23.26
C ALA A 781 -34.67 -2.78 -21.83
N LYS A 782 -35.59 -1.81 -21.70
CA LYS A 782 -36.06 -1.33 -20.39
C LYS A 782 -36.74 -2.43 -19.58
N LYS A 783 -37.56 -3.25 -20.23
CA LYS A 783 -38.24 -4.39 -19.60
C LYS A 783 -37.23 -5.40 -19.03
N VAL A 784 -36.24 -5.80 -19.83
CA VAL A 784 -35.19 -6.75 -19.42
C VAL A 784 -34.37 -6.24 -18.24
N LEU A 785 -33.98 -4.95 -18.25
CA LEU A 785 -33.23 -4.32 -17.16
C LEU A 785 -34.06 -4.22 -15.87
N ARG A 786 -35.34 -3.82 -15.97
CA ARG A 786 -36.24 -3.76 -14.82
C ARG A 786 -36.46 -5.13 -14.20
N GLU A 787 -36.71 -6.15 -15.04
CA GLU A 787 -36.88 -7.53 -14.56
C GLU A 787 -35.63 -8.03 -13.82
N ARG A 788 -34.43 -7.74 -14.30
CA ARG A 788 -33.21 -8.15 -13.60
C ARG A 788 -33.04 -7.40 -12.27
N ALA A 789 -33.37 -6.11 -12.22
CA ALA A 789 -33.30 -5.32 -10.99
C ALA A 789 -34.29 -5.79 -9.92
N THR A 790 -35.48 -6.27 -10.31
CA THR A 790 -36.50 -6.76 -9.37
C THR A 790 -36.36 -8.23 -8.96
N THR A 791 -35.77 -9.07 -9.82
CA THR A 791 -35.78 -10.55 -9.65
C THR A 791 -34.52 -11.10 -8.99
N GLY A 792 -33.47 -10.31 -8.76
CA GLY A 792 -32.21 -10.78 -8.17
C GLY A 792 -31.67 -9.87 -7.07
N GLY A 793 -30.88 -10.44 -6.15
CA GLY A 793 -30.25 -9.71 -5.04
C GLY A 793 -29.42 -8.49 -5.47
N LYS A 794 -28.93 -7.72 -4.48
CA LYS A 794 -28.31 -6.39 -4.63
C LYS A 794 -27.42 -6.28 -5.88
N LEU A 795 -27.75 -5.35 -6.77
CA LEU A 795 -26.94 -5.03 -7.95
C LEU A 795 -25.54 -4.61 -7.51
N ARG A 796 -24.51 -5.14 -8.19
CA ARG A 796 -23.10 -4.86 -7.84
C ARG A 796 -22.59 -3.52 -8.40
N GLY A 797 -23.46 -2.74 -9.06
CA GLY A 797 -23.12 -1.69 -10.02
C GLY A 797 -22.71 -0.32 -9.49
N ALA A 798 -22.91 -0.01 -8.20
CA ALA A 798 -22.53 1.30 -7.64
C ALA A 798 -21.09 1.32 -7.08
N ASP A 799 -20.66 0.27 -6.39
CA ASP A 799 -19.39 0.26 -5.62
C ASP A 799 -18.29 -0.62 -6.24
N GLY A 800 -18.63 -1.45 -7.24
CA GLY A 800 -17.70 -2.37 -7.90
C GLY A 800 -17.60 -2.09 -9.40
N GLY A 801 -16.57 -1.36 -9.83
CA GLY A 801 -16.36 -0.82 -11.19
C GLY A 801 -16.26 -1.81 -12.38
N THR A 802 -16.83 -3.01 -12.27
CA THR A 802 -16.78 -4.06 -13.31
C THR A 802 -17.79 -3.91 -14.46
N THR A 803 -18.90 -3.18 -14.30
CA THR A 803 -19.96 -3.05 -15.35
C THR A 803 -19.98 -1.71 -16.08
N GLY A 804 -19.11 -0.76 -15.70
CA GLY A 804 -19.11 0.61 -16.24
C GLY A 804 -18.95 0.67 -17.77
N LYS A 805 -18.11 -0.19 -18.35
CA LYS A 805 -17.91 -0.27 -19.81
C LYS A 805 -19.17 -0.74 -20.54
N ASN A 806 -19.89 -1.72 -20.00
CA ASN A 806 -21.11 -2.24 -20.60
C ASN A 806 -22.24 -1.20 -20.55
N LEU A 807 -22.37 -0.47 -19.44
CA LEU A 807 -23.32 0.63 -19.30
C LEU A 807 -22.99 1.79 -20.25
N TRP A 808 -21.71 2.12 -20.40
CA TRP A 808 -21.26 3.12 -21.38
C TRP A 808 -21.59 2.70 -22.82
N ASN A 809 -21.37 1.42 -23.18
CA ASN A 809 -21.77 0.88 -24.49
C ASN A 809 -23.28 0.98 -24.70
N LEU A 810 -24.09 0.60 -23.69
CA LEU A 810 -25.55 0.68 -23.76
C LEU A 810 -26.04 2.12 -23.99
N LEU A 811 -25.49 3.08 -23.24
CA LEU A 811 -25.82 4.49 -23.41
C LEU A 811 -25.32 5.04 -24.75
N THR A 812 -24.17 4.59 -25.24
CA THR A 812 -23.64 4.97 -26.55
C THR A 812 -24.53 4.45 -27.68
N ASN A 813 -24.99 3.19 -27.60
CA ASN A 813 -25.97 2.64 -28.54
C ASN A 813 -27.30 3.40 -28.48
N THR A 814 -27.73 3.79 -27.27
CA THR A 814 -28.92 4.63 -27.06
C THR A 814 -28.76 5.98 -27.75
N ALA A 815 -27.62 6.64 -27.57
CA ALA A 815 -27.32 7.93 -28.20
C ALA A 815 -27.29 7.83 -29.73
N GLN A 816 -26.67 6.79 -30.29
CA GLN A 816 -26.64 6.57 -31.74
C GLN A 816 -28.02 6.28 -32.33
N TRP A 817 -28.81 5.43 -31.67
CA TRP A 817 -30.18 5.14 -32.09
C TRP A 817 -31.06 6.40 -32.01
N ALA A 818 -31.03 7.10 -30.87
CA ALA A 818 -31.82 8.29 -30.63
C ALA A 818 -31.45 9.42 -31.60
N ALA A 819 -30.15 9.63 -31.86
CA ALA A 819 -29.70 10.61 -32.85
C ALA A 819 -30.17 10.28 -34.28
N LYS A 820 -30.20 8.99 -34.66
CA LYS A 820 -30.73 8.56 -35.96
C LYS A 820 -32.24 8.81 -36.06
N GLU A 821 -33.00 8.56 -35.01
CA GLU A 821 -34.45 8.84 -34.98
C GLU A 821 -34.73 10.34 -34.98
N ARG A 822 -33.96 11.12 -34.21
CA ARG A 822 -34.06 12.58 -34.14
C ARG A 822 -33.75 13.27 -35.47
N ARG A 823 -32.82 12.72 -36.26
CA ARG A 823 -32.57 13.17 -37.64
C ARG A 823 -33.72 12.88 -38.61
N LYS A 824 -34.54 11.85 -38.36
CA LYS A 824 -35.70 11.51 -39.20
C LYS A 824 -36.93 12.38 -38.88
N GLN A 825 -37.06 12.83 -37.63
CA GLN A 825 -38.15 13.68 -37.17
C GLN A 825 -37.57 14.89 -36.44
N PRO A 826 -37.41 16.04 -37.11
CA PRO A 826 -36.89 17.24 -36.47
C PRO A 826 -37.81 17.67 -35.32
N PRO A 827 -37.25 18.10 -34.18
CA PRO A 827 -38.02 18.42 -32.99
C PRO A 827 -38.97 19.60 -33.24
N THR A 828 -40.23 19.47 -32.80
CA THR A 828 -41.14 20.60 -32.62
C THR A 828 -40.66 21.47 -31.46
N ALA A 829 -41.06 22.74 -31.38
CA ALA A 829 -40.62 23.67 -30.33
C ALA A 829 -40.84 23.14 -28.89
N ASP A 830 -41.88 22.33 -28.68
CA ASP A 830 -42.17 21.68 -27.38
C ASP A 830 -41.22 20.51 -27.04
N ALA A 831 -40.60 19.86 -28.04
CA ALA A 831 -39.69 18.74 -27.84
C ALA A 831 -38.31 19.19 -27.30
N ALA A 832 -37.93 20.46 -27.49
CA ALA A 832 -36.69 21.03 -26.96
C ALA A 832 -36.66 21.09 -25.41
N ALA A 833 -37.82 21.15 -24.76
CA ALA A 833 -37.93 21.15 -23.30
C ALA A 833 -37.82 19.74 -22.68
N THR A 834 -37.99 18.68 -23.46
CA THR A 834 -37.94 17.30 -22.94
C THR A 834 -36.52 16.74 -22.90
N PRO A 835 -36.13 16.04 -21.81
CA PRO A 835 -34.80 15.44 -21.72
C PRO A 835 -34.60 14.41 -22.83
N ASN A 836 -33.39 14.38 -23.38
CA ASN A 836 -33.05 13.49 -24.49
C ASN A 836 -33.16 12.01 -24.10
N ALA A 837 -33.24 11.12 -25.09
CA ALA A 837 -33.57 9.72 -24.83
C ALA A 837 -32.48 9.02 -24.01
N THR A 838 -31.22 9.40 -24.22
CA THR A 838 -30.06 8.87 -23.50
C THR A 838 -30.06 9.32 -22.04
N ARG A 839 -30.45 10.57 -21.74
CA ARG A 839 -30.64 11.06 -20.37
C ARG A 839 -31.75 10.31 -19.66
N LYS A 840 -32.91 10.14 -20.32
CA LYS A 840 -34.01 9.33 -19.77
C LYS A 840 -33.58 7.90 -19.46
N MET A 841 -32.72 7.31 -20.30
CA MET A 841 -32.15 5.98 -20.05
C MET A 841 -31.16 5.99 -18.88
N LEU A 842 -30.28 6.99 -18.78
CA LEU A 842 -29.34 7.13 -17.67
C LEU A 842 -30.07 7.32 -16.34
N ASP A 843 -31.07 8.20 -16.29
CA ASP A 843 -31.88 8.42 -15.10
C ASP A 843 -32.61 7.13 -14.68
N PHE A 844 -33.15 6.38 -15.66
CA PHE A 844 -33.74 5.06 -15.42
C PHE A 844 -32.74 4.03 -14.86
N LEU A 845 -31.50 4.01 -15.33
CA LEU A 845 -30.45 3.13 -14.81
C LEU A 845 -30.04 3.50 -13.37
N VAL A 846 -29.99 4.80 -13.07
CA VAL A 846 -29.70 5.32 -11.72
C VAL A 846 -30.84 4.95 -10.76
N GLU A 847 -32.10 5.14 -11.16
CA GLU A 847 -33.29 4.75 -10.37
C GLU A 847 -33.30 3.25 -10.05
N LEU A 848 -32.90 2.41 -11.01
CA LEU A 848 -32.80 0.97 -10.82
C LEU A 848 -31.57 0.54 -10.00
N GLY A 849 -30.64 1.44 -9.68
CA GLY A 849 -29.43 1.14 -8.90
C GLY A 849 -28.29 0.50 -9.70
N TYR A 850 -28.28 0.63 -11.03
CA TYR A 850 -27.20 0.11 -11.87
C TYR A 850 -25.93 0.95 -11.83
N CYS A 851 -26.06 2.27 -11.64
CA CYS A 851 -24.93 3.20 -11.62
C CYS A 851 -25.26 4.51 -10.90
N THR A 852 -24.23 5.33 -10.71
CA THR A 852 -24.32 6.75 -10.31
C THR A 852 -23.91 7.65 -11.48
N TYR A 853 -24.21 8.94 -11.39
CA TYR A 853 -23.77 9.92 -12.38
C TYR A 853 -22.24 10.09 -12.37
N ASP A 854 -21.58 9.66 -13.44
CA ASP A 854 -20.14 9.83 -13.68
C ASP A 854 -19.89 10.52 -15.04
N ASN A 855 -18.76 11.22 -15.19
CA ASN A 855 -18.36 11.90 -16.43
C ASN A 855 -18.35 10.94 -17.63
N THR A 856 -17.97 9.68 -17.42
CA THR A 856 -17.95 8.66 -18.49
C THR A 856 -19.36 8.35 -19.01
N LEU A 857 -20.33 8.16 -18.11
CA LEU A 857 -21.73 7.83 -18.42
C LEU A 857 -22.57 9.04 -18.85
N LEU A 858 -22.20 10.24 -18.39
CA LEU A 858 -22.79 11.50 -18.84
C LEU A 858 -22.30 11.90 -20.25
N GLY A 859 -21.15 11.39 -20.70
CA GLY A 859 -20.62 11.64 -22.04
C GLY A 859 -21.58 11.24 -23.18
N PRO A 860 -22.12 10.00 -23.20
CA PRO A 860 -23.14 9.58 -24.15
C PRO A 860 -24.37 10.51 -24.24
N VAL A 861 -24.78 11.14 -23.13
CA VAL A 861 -25.91 12.08 -23.11
C VAL A 861 -25.64 13.28 -24.01
N LEU A 862 -24.43 13.85 -23.93
CA LEU A 862 -24.01 14.94 -24.81
C LEU A 862 -23.78 14.47 -26.26
N ARG A 863 -23.26 13.25 -26.43
CA ARG A 863 -23.04 12.65 -27.75
C ARG A 863 -24.31 12.46 -28.56
N GLU A 864 -25.48 12.25 -27.94
CA GLU A 864 -26.75 12.21 -28.67
C GLU A 864 -26.98 13.52 -29.45
N TYR A 865 -26.83 14.68 -28.79
CA TYR A 865 -27.00 15.99 -29.42
C TYR A 865 -25.93 16.27 -30.48
N LEU A 866 -24.67 15.97 -30.18
CA LEU A 866 -23.56 16.15 -31.13
C LEU A 866 -23.74 15.28 -32.39
N LEU A 867 -24.19 14.03 -32.23
CA LEU A 867 -24.52 13.14 -33.34
C LEU A 867 -25.78 13.61 -34.08
N ALA A 868 -26.76 14.23 -33.41
CA ALA A 868 -27.91 14.81 -34.08
C ALA A 868 -27.57 16.06 -34.90
N GLY A 869 -26.43 16.71 -34.65
CA GLY A 869 -26.03 18.00 -35.23
C GLY A 869 -26.55 19.20 -34.44
N GLU A 870 -27.18 18.98 -33.28
CA GLU A 870 -27.75 20.03 -32.42
C GLU A 870 -26.66 20.62 -31.50
N GLN A 871 -25.76 21.43 -32.05
CA GLN A 871 -24.58 21.95 -31.34
C GLN A 871 -24.95 22.83 -30.15
N ARG A 872 -25.94 23.72 -30.29
CA ARG A 872 -26.41 24.62 -29.22
C ARG A 872 -27.00 23.85 -28.03
N ALA A 873 -27.85 22.87 -28.30
CA ALA A 873 -28.44 22.03 -27.26
C ALA A 873 -27.38 21.19 -26.51
N ALA A 874 -26.31 20.76 -27.19
CA ALA A 874 -25.20 20.07 -26.54
C ALA A 874 -24.45 20.97 -25.54
N ILE A 875 -24.24 22.25 -25.88
CA ILE A 875 -23.59 23.23 -25.00
C ILE A 875 -24.48 23.55 -23.80
N GLU A 876 -25.77 23.80 -24.02
CA GLU A 876 -26.74 24.07 -22.95
C GLU A 876 -26.85 22.89 -21.97
N GLU A 877 -26.89 21.65 -22.48
CA GLU A 877 -26.92 20.45 -21.64
C GLU A 877 -25.58 20.25 -20.89
N PHE A 878 -24.43 20.57 -21.50
CA PHE A 878 -23.14 20.56 -20.80
C PHE A 878 -23.13 21.55 -19.64
N GLN A 879 -23.58 22.78 -19.87
CA GLN A 879 -23.66 23.81 -18.84
C GLN A 879 -24.61 23.41 -17.70
N ARG A 880 -25.75 22.80 -18.03
CA ARG A 880 -26.70 22.26 -17.05
C ARG A 880 -26.07 21.16 -16.19
N ILE A 881 -25.40 20.19 -16.81
CA ILE A 881 -24.69 19.12 -16.09
C ILE A 881 -23.59 19.71 -15.18
N ALA A 882 -22.85 20.71 -15.65
CA ALA A 882 -21.83 21.40 -14.87
C ALA A 882 -22.44 22.12 -13.65
N LYS A 883 -23.56 22.84 -13.82
CA LYS A 883 -24.24 23.58 -12.75
C LYS A 883 -24.92 22.65 -11.72
N GLU A 884 -25.69 21.66 -12.18
CA GLU A 884 -26.48 20.79 -11.29
C GLU A 884 -25.66 19.66 -10.64
N LYS A 885 -24.74 19.04 -11.40
CA LYS A 885 -24.03 17.83 -10.98
C LYS A 885 -22.55 18.09 -10.66
N ARG A 886 -22.02 19.29 -10.90
CA ARG A 886 -20.58 19.65 -10.76
C ARG A 886 -19.66 18.66 -11.51
N ARG A 887 -20.05 18.29 -12.72
CA ARG A 887 -19.36 17.33 -13.61
C ARG A 887 -19.17 17.93 -15.00
N THR A 888 -18.08 17.59 -15.70
CA THR A 888 -17.71 18.15 -17.02
C THR A 888 -17.46 17.04 -18.06
N PRO A 889 -18.49 16.26 -18.44
CA PRO A 889 -18.35 15.22 -19.46
C PRO A 889 -17.98 15.83 -20.82
N LEU A 890 -17.08 15.17 -21.57
CA LEU A 890 -16.63 15.61 -22.91
C LEU A 890 -16.11 17.06 -22.97
N GLN A 891 -15.52 17.56 -21.87
CA GLN A 891 -15.01 18.92 -21.76
C GLN A 891 -14.11 19.32 -22.94
N LEU A 892 -13.15 18.48 -23.34
CA LEU A 892 -12.27 18.78 -24.47
C LEU A 892 -13.05 18.93 -25.78
N GLU A 893 -14.00 18.04 -26.07
CA GLU A 893 -14.79 18.10 -27.31
C GLU A 893 -15.69 19.35 -27.36
N ILE A 894 -16.33 19.72 -26.23
CA ILE A 894 -17.17 20.93 -26.15
C ILE A 894 -16.33 22.20 -26.26
N MET A 895 -15.17 22.26 -25.60
CA MET A 895 -14.26 23.41 -25.72
C MET A 895 -13.70 23.52 -27.15
N THR A 896 -13.31 22.42 -27.78
CA THR A 896 -12.87 22.39 -29.18
C THR A 896 -13.98 22.83 -30.13
N LEU A 897 -15.23 22.39 -29.90
CA LEU A 897 -16.39 22.83 -30.68
C LEU A 897 -16.60 24.35 -30.57
N LEU A 898 -16.60 24.89 -29.36
CA LEU A 898 -16.75 26.32 -29.13
C LEU A 898 -15.61 27.13 -29.77
N VAL A 899 -14.36 26.68 -29.63
CA VAL A 899 -13.21 27.31 -30.31
C VAL A 899 -13.39 27.28 -31.83
N ARG A 900 -13.83 26.16 -32.40
CA ARG A 900 -14.12 26.07 -33.85
C ARG A 900 -15.19 27.07 -34.27
N LEU A 901 -16.27 27.19 -33.50
CA LEU A 901 -17.37 28.13 -33.77
C LEU A 901 -16.94 29.60 -33.61
N THR A 902 -16.01 29.91 -32.70
CA THR A 902 -15.47 31.28 -32.61
C THR A 902 -14.65 31.69 -33.83
N ASN A 903 -13.98 30.72 -34.49
CA ASN A 903 -13.09 30.96 -35.62
C ASN A 903 -13.73 30.66 -36.99
N GLY A 904 -14.87 29.94 -37.01
CA GLY A 904 -15.56 29.53 -38.22
C GLY A 904 -16.55 30.57 -38.75
N THR A 905 -16.93 30.42 -40.02
CA THR A 905 -17.96 31.21 -40.71
C THR A 905 -19.30 30.48 -40.83
N GLU A 906 -19.47 29.36 -40.12
CA GLU A 906 -20.68 28.52 -40.21
C GLU A 906 -21.91 29.15 -39.51
N PRO A 907 -23.14 28.86 -39.98
CA PRO A 907 -24.35 29.62 -39.66
C PRO A 907 -25.13 29.22 -38.37
N ASP A 908 -24.79 28.13 -37.67
CA ASP A 908 -25.63 27.61 -36.57
C ASP A 908 -25.59 28.44 -35.28
N ILE A 909 -24.44 29.05 -34.96
CA ILE A 909 -24.26 29.95 -33.80
C ILE A 909 -23.40 31.14 -34.25
N PRO A 910 -23.87 32.40 -34.13
CA PRO A 910 -23.06 33.58 -34.45
C PRO A 910 -21.74 33.60 -33.68
N SER A 911 -20.65 34.09 -34.31
CA SER A 911 -19.32 34.15 -33.67
C SER A 911 -19.30 34.91 -32.33
N GLU A 912 -20.12 35.96 -32.19
CA GLU A 912 -20.27 36.69 -30.93
C GLU A 912 -20.93 35.85 -29.83
N ASP A 913 -21.98 35.11 -30.16
CA ASP A 913 -22.65 34.18 -29.24
C ASP A 913 -21.72 33.03 -28.86
N ALA A 914 -20.92 32.52 -29.81
CA ALA A 914 -19.94 31.47 -29.55
C ALA A 914 -18.82 31.94 -28.59
N LYS A 915 -18.37 33.20 -28.70
CA LYS A 915 -17.40 33.79 -27.76
C LYS A 915 -18.00 33.93 -26.36
N ALA A 916 -19.25 34.37 -26.26
CA ALA A 916 -19.96 34.46 -24.98
C ALA A 916 -20.10 33.08 -24.33
N LEU A 917 -20.56 32.07 -25.08
CA LEU A 917 -20.69 30.69 -24.60
C LEU A 917 -19.34 30.06 -24.23
N LEU A 918 -18.26 30.35 -24.96
CA LEU A 918 -16.91 29.92 -24.61
C LEU A 918 -16.45 30.54 -23.28
N SER A 919 -16.70 31.83 -23.08
CA SER A 919 -16.34 32.52 -21.85
C SER A 919 -17.11 31.99 -20.63
N GLU A 920 -18.41 31.75 -20.76
CA GLU A 920 -19.24 31.14 -19.72
C GLU A 920 -18.77 29.71 -19.41
N THR A 921 -18.47 28.92 -20.44
CA THR A 921 -17.99 27.54 -20.29
C THR A 921 -16.64 27.49 -19.57
N ILE A 922 -15.71 28.40 -19.90
CA ILE A 922 -14.41 28.52 -19.21
C ILE A 922 -14.62 28.87 -17.73
N GLN A 923 -15.52 29.81 -17.41
CA GLN A 923 -15.82 30.18 -16.03
C GLN A 923 -16.40 28.99 -15.23
N LEU A 924 -17.38 28.27 -15.81
CA LEU A 924 -17.99 27.11 -15.18
C LEU A 924 -16.99 25.98 -14.93
N VAL A 925 -16.15 25.66 -15.91
CA VAL A 925 -15.13 24.62 -15.79
C VAL A 925 -14.05 25.04 -14.78
N SER A 926 -13.65 26.32 -14.76
CA SER A 926 -12.68 26.87 -13.82
C SER A 926 -13.17 26.82 -12.37
N GLN A 927 -14.47 27.03 -12.14
CA GLN A 927 -15.09 26.86 -10.82
C GLN A 927 -15.06 25.41 -10.32
N ILE A 928 -15.04 24.42 -11.21
CA ILE A 928 -15.06 22.99 -10.87
C ILE A 928 -13.64 22.42 -10.73
N HIS A 929 -12.76 22.67 -11.71
CA HIS A 929 -11.44 22.02 -11.81
C HIS A 929 -10.26 22.96 -11.51
N GLY A 930 -10.52 24.24 -11.26
CA GLY A 930 -9.51 25.28 -11.10
C GLY A 930 -9.03 25.86 -12.44
N SER A 931 -8.43 27.05 -12.37
CA SER A 931 -7.96 27.80 -13.54
C SER A 931 -6.86 27.05 -14.31
N VAL A 932 -5.92 26.40 -13.62
CA VAL A 932 -4.79 25.68 -14.24
C VAL A 932 -5.25 24.54 -15.15
N ASN A 933 -6.13 23.66 -14.67
CA ASN A 933 -6.62 22.51 -15.43
C ASN A 933 -7.53 22.92 -16.59
N THR A 934 -8.30 24.00 -16.39
CA THR A 934 -9.14 24.61 -17.43
C THR A 934 -8.27 25.18 -18.55
N ASN A 935 -7.22 25.91 -18.19
CA ASN A 935 -6.27 26.48 -19.15
C ASN A 935 -5.54 25.39 -19.94
N ASN A 936 -5.10 24.30 -19.29
CA ASN A 936 -4.47 23.18 -20.01
C ASN A 936 -5.41 22.54 -21.03
N THR A 937 -6.67 22.32 -20.66
CA THR A 937 -7.68 21.77 -21.59
C THR A 937 -7.98 22.74 -22.72
N LEU A 938 -8.00 24.05 -22.44
CA LEU A 938 -8.14 25.10 -23.46
C LEU A 938 -6.95 25.14 -24.42
N ILE A 939 -5.72 24.95 -23.93
CA ILE A 939 -4.51 24.88 -24.76
C ILE A 939 -4.62 23.74 -25.77
N VAL A 940 -5.07 22.56 -25.35
CA VAL A 940 -5.27 21.42 -26.25
C VAL A 940 -6.42 21.68 -27.23
N ALA A 941 -7.52 22.29 -26.79
CA ALA A 941 -8.63 22.68 -27.67
C ALA A 941 -8.22 23.73 -28.73
N LEU A 942 -7.38 24.72 -28.34
CA LEU A 942 -6.82 25.73 -29.24
C LEU A 942 -5.81 25.13 -30.22
N ALA A 943 -5.08 24.08 -29.82
CA ALA A 943 -4.24 23.35 -30.76
C ALA A 943 -5.07 22.63 -31.82
N GLU A 944 -6.19 22.01 -31.44
CA GLU A 944 -7.05 21.28 -32.37
C GLU A 944 -7.84 22.20 -33.31
N ALA A 945 -8.48 23.26 -32.79
CA ALA A 945 -9.42 24.10 -33.56
C ALA A 945 -9.10 25.60 -33.59
N GLY A 946 -8.09 26.04 -32.84
CA GLY A 946 -7.69 27.45 -32.74
C GLY A 946 -6.81 27.93 -33.88
N THR A 947 -6.33 29.18 -33.79
CA THR A 947 -5.24 29.71 -34.64
C THR A 947 -3.88 29.59 -33.91
N GLU A 948 -2.76 29.50 -34.66
CA GLU A 948 -1.42 29.43 -34.05
C GLU A 948 -1.13 30.66 -33.18
N ALA A 949 -1.63 31.84 -33.59
CA ALA A 949 -1.52 33.07 -32.83
C ALA A 949 -2.28 33.03 -31.49
N GLN A 950 -3.49 32.46 -31.46
CA GLN A 950 -4.27 32.29 -30.22
C GLN A 950 -3.57 31.33 -29.26
N LEU A 951 -3.09 30.19 -29.77
CA LEU A 951 -2.38 29.18 -28.99
C LEU A 951 -1.07 29.75 -28.41
N ARG A 952 -0.25 30.40 -29.25
CA ARG A 952 1.02 30.99 -28.81
C ARG A 952 0.82 32.12 -27.81
N ARG A 953 -0.22 32.95 -27.97
CA ARG A 953 -0.55 34.01 -26.99
C ARG A 953 -0.91 33.42 -25.62
N MET A 954 -1.64 32.31 -25.58
CA MET A 954 -1.97 31.63 -24.32
C MET A 954 -0.75 30.99 -23.67
N LEU A 955 0.15 30.40 -24.45
CA LEU A 955 1.37 29.76 -23.93
C LEU A 955 2.42 30.75 -23.38
N ILE A 956 2.48 31.97 -23.94
CA ILE A 956 3.44 33.01 -23.51
C ILE A 956 2.94 33.78 -22.27
N ASN A 957 1.63 33.81 -22.02
CA ASN A 957 1.06 34.65 -20.97
C ASN A 957 1.56 34.22 -19.57
N PRO A 958 2.32 35.08 -18.84
CA PRO A 958 2.88 34.73 -17.53
C PRO A 958 1.83 34.55 -16.43
N GLU A 959 0.61 35.09 -16.62
CA GLU A 959 -0.50 34.91 -15.68
C GLU A 959 -1.15 33.53 -15.80
N VAL A 960 -0.94 32.84 -16.92
CA VAL A 960 -1.49 31.52 -17.18
C VAL A 960 -0.53 30.47 -16.60
N ARG A 961 -0.89 29.89 -15.46
CA ARG A 961 -0.20 28.70 -14.94
C ARG A 961 -0.52 27.50 -15.82
N ILE A 962 0.51 26.82 -16.30
CA ILE A 962 0.43 25.66 -17.20
C ILE A 962 1.00 24.43 -16.49
N ASN A 963 0.34 23.29 -16.62
CA ASN A 963 0.87 21.99 -16.19
C ASN A 963 1.17 21.13 -17.42
N HIS A 964 2.45 21.03 -17.77
CA HIS A 964 2.93 20.30 -18.94
C HIS A 964 2.57 18.81 -18.90
N GLU A 965 2.71 18.15 -17.75
CA GLU A 965 2.40 16.72 -17.60
C GLU A 965 0.92 16.43 -17.88
N TYR A 966 0.02 17.32 -17.46
CA TYR A 966 -1.41 17.19 -17.75
C TYR A 966 -1.71 17.34 -19.25
N ILE A 967 -1.03 18.25 -19.95
CA ILE A 967 -1.15 18.39 -21.42
C ILE A 967 -0.69 17.09 -22.11
N LEU A 968 0.42 16.51 -21.68
CA LEU A 968 0.92 15.24 -22.24
C LEU A 968 -0.11 14.11 -22.11
N THR A 969 -0.77 13.97 -20.96
CA THR A 969 -1.82 12.93 -20.78
C THR A 969 -3.00 13.11 -21.75
N GLN A 970 -3.40 14.35 -22.05
CA GLN A 970 -4.44 14.62 -23.04
C GLN A 970 -3.95 14.36 -24.47
N CYS A 971 -2.68 14.67 -24.76
CA CYS A 971 -2.06 14.39 -26.05
C CYS A 971 -1.94 12.88 -26.32
N GLU A 972 -1.64 12.05 -25.32
CA GLU A 972 -1.62 10.58 -25.48
C GLU A 972 -2.98 10.03 -25.95
N PHE A 973 -4.08 10.58 -25.45
CA PHE A 973 -5.43 10.22 -25.91
C PHE A 973 -5.68 10.65 -27.36
N LEU A 974 -5.21 11.84 -27.77
CA LEU A 974 -5.34 12.35 -29.13
C LEU A 974 -4.48 11.56 -30.13
N VAL A 975 -3.30 11.10 -29.72
CA VAL A 975 -2.43 10.21 -30.50
C VAL A 975 -3.14 8.91 -30.82
N ASN A 976 -3.78 8.28 -29.82
CA ASN A 976 -4.58 7.08 -30.04
C ASN A 976 -5.81 7.32 -30.94
N SER A 977 -6.26 8.58 -31.06
CA SER A 977 -7.34 9.01 -31.94
C SER A 977 -6.87 9.44 -33.34
N GLY A 978 -5.57 9.31 -33.65
CA GLY A 978 -4.98 9.64 -34.94
C GLY A 978 -4.77 11.13 -35.22
N LYS A 979 -4.94 12.01 -34.23
CA LYS A 979 -4.84 13.48 -34.40
C LYS A 979 -3.40 13.98 -34.17
N LEU A 980 -2.45 13.48 -34.97
CA LEU A 980 -1.02 13.80 -34.82
C LEU A 980 -0.68 15.27 -35.14
N ASP A 981 -1.43 15.90 -36.05
CA ASP A 981 -1.22 17.31 -36.44
C ASP A 981 -1.38 18.28 -35.26
N VAL A 982 -2.24 17.94 -34.29
CA VAL A 982 -2.46 18.74 -33.07
C VAL A 982 -1.19 18.80 -32.22
N LEU A 983 -0.47 17.69 -32.11
CA LEU A 983 0.78 17.61 -31.35
C LEU A 983 1.91 18.36 -32.07
N LEU A 984 2.00 18.26 -33.39
CA LEU A 984 2.98 19.01 -34.18
C LEU A 984 2.75 20.52 -34.04
N ARG A 985 1.49 20.96 -34.04
CA ARG A 985 1.12 22.36 -33.81
C ARG A 985 1.46 22.84 -32.40
N LEU A 986 1.25 22.00 -31.38
CA LEU A 986 1.67 22.27 -30.00
C LEU A 986 3.19 22.42 -29.91
N ALA A 987 3.94 21.48 -30.49
CA ALA A 987 5.39 21.53 -30.53
C ALA A 987 5.89 22.83 -31.15
N LYS A 988 5.35 23.21 -32.32
CA LYS A 988 5.67 24.47 -33.02
C LYS A 988 5.36 25.70 -32.16
N CYS A 989 4.19 25.76 -31.52
CA CYS A 989 3.79 26.91 -30.71
C CYS A 989 4.49 26.99 -29.34
N SER A 990 5.02 25.88 -28.85
CA SER A 990 5.80 25.80 -27.60
C SER A 990 7.27 26.21 -27.74
N LYS A 991 7.71 26.56 -28.95
CA LYS A 991 9.12 26.88 -29.25
C LYS A 991 9.71 27.88 -28.27
N GLY A 992 10.77 27.46 -27.57
CA GLY A 992 11.57 28.32 -26.68
C GLY A 992 10.91 28.64 -25.34
N LEU A 993 9.83 27.96 -24.96
CA LEU A 993 9.21 28.08 -23.65
C LEU A 993 9.83 27.09 -22.65
N ALA A 994 10.16 27.56 -21.45
CA ALA A 994 10.68 26.70 -20.39
C ALA A 994 9.60 25.78 -19.78
N ASN A 995 8.35 26.28 -19.73
CA ASN A 995 7.26 25.62 -19.00
C ASN A 995 6.54 24.54 -19.82
N VAL A 996 6.69 24.54 -21.15
CA VAL A 996 6.04 23.58 -22.06
C VAL A 996 7.11 23.07 -23.03
N ARG A 997 7.49 21.80 -22.88
CA ARG A 997 8.65 21.21 -23.57
C ARG A 997 8.24 20.69 -24.95
N GLU A 998 8.72 21.33 -26.01
CA GLU A 998 8.50 20.94 -27.41
C GLU A 998 8.93 19.49 -27.72
N ASN A 999 10.02 19.03 -27.11
CA ASN A 999 10.60 17.71 -27.35
C ASN A 999 9.67 16.57 -26.94
N ASP A 1000 8.88 16.75 -25.88
CA ASP A 1000 8.02 15.67 -25.38
C ASP A 1000 6.88 15.36 -26.36
N PHE A 1001 6.34 16.39 -27.02
CA PHE A 1001 5.33 16.19 -28.07
C PHE A 1001 5.91 15.47 -29.29
N LEU A 1002 7.13 15.83 -29.70
CA LEU A 1002 7.82 15.14 -30.81
C LEU A 1002 8.13 13.67 -30.46
N GLN A 1003 8.50 13.38 -29.22
CA GLN A 1003 8.69 12.00 -28.75
C GLN A 1003 7.39 11.20 -28.76
N LEU A 1004 6.25 11.79 -28.38
CA LEU A 1004 4.94 11.12 -28.44
C LEU A 1004 4.54 10.76 -29.88
N VAL A 1005 4.77 11.66 -30.84
CA VAL A 1005 4.52 11.38 -32.26
C VAL A 1005 5.43 10.25 -32.77
N LEU A 1006 6.73 10.30 -32.46
CA LEU A 1006 7.66 9.24 -32.85
C LEU A 1006 7.30 7.89 -32.22
N ALA A 1007 6.89 7.87 -30.95
CA ALA A 1007 6.46 6.65 -30.27
C ALA A 1007 5.23 6.01 -30.93
N GLN A 1008 4.32 6.80 -31.50
CA GLN A 1008 3.20 6.28 -32.28
C GLN A 1008 3.67 5.63 -33.59
N TYR A 1009 4.59 6.26 -34.31
CA TYR A 1009 5.15 5.65 -35.53
C TYR A 1009 5.93 4.37 -35.24
N VAL A 1010 6.64 4.30 -34.11
CA VAL A 1010 7.26 3.05 -33.64
C VAL A 1010 6.21 1.97 -33.39
N ARG A 1011 5.09 2.33 -32.75
CA ARG A 1011 3.99 1.40 -32.47
C ARG A 1011 3.29 0.89 -33.73
N GLU A 1012 3.12 1.76 -34.72
CA GLU A 1012 2.55 1.42 -36.04
C GLU A 1012 3.58 0.80 -37.00
N ASN A 1013 4.84 0.71 -36.58
CA ASN A 1013 5.97 0.26 -37.39
C ASN A 1013 6.14 1.04 -38.72
N ASN A 1014 5.78 2.32 -38.73
CA ASN A 1014 5.74 3.16 -39.91
C ASN A 1014 7.05 3.96 -40.08
N CYS A 1015 8.04 3.34 -40.73
CA CYS A 1015 9.37 3.94 -40.94
C CYS A 1015 9.33 5.15 -41.89
N GLU A 1016 8.49 5.13 -42.92
CA GLU A 1016 8.40 6.19 -43.92
C GLU A 1016 7.89 7.51 -43.29
N ALA A 1017 6.80 7.45 -42.52
CA ALA A 1017 6.26 8.63 -41.84
C ALA A 1017 7.25 9.22 -40.82
N ALA A 1018 8.02 8.37 -40.12
CA ALA A 1018 9.03 8.80 -39.16
C ALA A 1018 10.22 9.51 -39.84
N VAL A 1019 10.67 9.02 -41.00
CA VAL A 1019 11.73 9.67 -41.80
C VAL A 1019 11.22 10.97 -42.42
N GLN A 1020 9.98 11.01 -42.92
CA GLN A 1020 9.36 12.24 -43.43
C GLN A 1020 9.24 13.30 -42.33
N LEU A 1021 8.85 12.93 -41.10
CA LEU A 1021 8.84 13.85 -39.97
C LEU A 1021 10.24 14.40 -39.68
N PHE A 1022 11.27 13.54 -39.66
CA PHE A 1022 12.65 13.96 -39.47
C PHE A 1022 13.14 14.90 -40.57
N GLN A 1023 12.79 14.63 -41.84
CA GLN A 1023 13.12 15.51 -42.96
C GLN A 1023 12.40 16.86 -42.86
N ARG A 1024 11.12 16.89 -42.45
CA ARG A 1024 10.39 18.15 -42.20
C ARG A 1024 11.05 18.96 -41.09
N LEU A 1025 11.44 18.31 -39.98
CA LEU A 1025 12.13 18.97 -38.87
C LEU A 1025 13.50 19.54 -39.24
N ILE A 1026 14.18 18.98 -40.26
CA ILE A 1026 15.46 19.50 -40.78
C ILE A 1026 15.26 20.61 -41.80
N ASN A 1027 14.24 20.49 -42.65
CA ASN A 1027 14.02 21.38 -43.79
C ASN A 1027 13.22 22.62 -43.43
N ASP A 1028 12.36 22.57 -42.41
CA ASP A 1028 11.62 23.75 -41.95
C ASP A 1028 12.58 24.75 -41.30
N GLU A 1029 12.58 25.99 -41.81
CA GLU A 1029 13.37 27.12 -41.27
C GLU A 1029 12.99 27.50 -39.81
N ASP A 1030 12.00 26.83 -39.21
CA ASP A 1030 11.42 27.13 -37.89
C ASP A 1030 12.23 26.57 -36.68
N GLU A 1031 13.45 26.05 -36.85
CA GLU A 1031 14.40 25.59 -35.81
C GLU A 1031 13.76 24.77 -34.65
N LEU A 1032 12.96 23.73 -34.93
CA LEU A 1032 12.59 22.76 -33.90
C LEU A 1032 13.83 21.91 -33.56
N LYS A 1033 14.29 21.95 -32.29
CA LYS A 1033 15.53 21.29 -31.89
C LYS A 1033 15.36 19.77 -31.82
N ILE A 1034 16.03 19.04 -32.70
CA ILE A 1034 16.09 17.58 -32.62
C ILE A 1034 17.03 17.16 -31.48
N THR A 1035 16.52 16.36 -30.54
CA THR A 1035 17.31 15.82 -29.44
C THR A 1035 18.03 14.54 -29.84
N THR A 1036 19.13 14.23 -29.15
CA THR A 1036 19.87 12.96 -29.33
C THR A 1036 19.02 11.74 -28.98
N GLU A 1037 18.04 11.89 -28.07
CA GLU A 1037 17.10 10.82 -27.74
C GLU A 1037 16.09 10.55 -28.87
N PHE A 1038 15.56 11.61 -29.51
CA PHE A 1038 14.71 11.47 -30.70
C PHE A 1038 15.47 10.77 -31.84
N ALA A 1039 16.71 11.20 -32.09
CA ALA A 1039 17.56 10.60 -33.12
C ALA A 1039 17.86 9.12 -32.84
N ARG A 1040 18.14 8.74 -31.59
CA ARG A 1040 18.36 7.33 -31.19
C ARG A 1040 17.11 6.48 -31.40
N LYS A 1041 15.95 6.91 -30.91
CA LYS A 1041 14.68 6.17 -31.09
C LYS A 1041 14.32 5.99 -32.56
N LEU A 1042 14.60 6.98 -33.40
CA LEU A 1042 14.43 6.86 -34.85
C LEU A 1042 15.42 5.86 -35.45
N SER A 1043 16.70 5.91 -35.07
CA SER A 1043 17.70 4.92 -35.51
C SER A 1043 17.30 3.49 -35.15
N ASP A 1044 16.87 3.25 -33.91
CA ASP A 1044 16.44 1.94 -33.43
C ASP A 1044 15.26 1.39 -34.27
N LEU A 1045 14.31 2.25 -34.65
CA LEU A 1045 13.18 1.88 -35.51
C LEU A 1045 13.63 1.50 -36.93
N LEU A 1046 14.55 2.28 -37.51
CA LEU A 1046 15.04 2.04 -38.87
C LEU A 1046 15.93 0.79 -38.93
N GLU A 1047 16.80 0.58 -37.92
CA GLU A 1047 17.64 -0.62 -37.79
C GLU A 1047 16.79 -1.89 -37.61
N ALA A 1048 15.78 -1.85 -36.74
CA ALA A 1048 14.89 -2.99 -36.50
C ALA A 1048 14.11 -3.43 -37.76
N ASN A 1049 13.88 -2.52 -38.71
CA ASN A 1049 13.14 -2.78 -39.94
C ASN A 1049 14.02 -2.85 -41.21
N ASN A 1050 15.35 -2.85 -41.06
CA ASN A 1050 16.31 -2.80 -42.18
C ASN A 1050 16.03 -1.64 -43.18
N TYR A 1051 15.61 -0.48 -42.66
CA TYR A 1051 15.33 0.71 -43.45
C TYR A 1051 16.59 1.58 -43.60
N GLU A 1052 16.76 2.26 -44.74
CA GLU A 1052 17.94 3.10 -44.98
C GLU A 1052 18.02 4.27 -43.99
N ILE A 1053 19.14 4.39 -43.27
CA ILE A 1053 19.37 5.45 -42.28
C ILE A 1053 19.80 6.72 -43.02
N PRO A 1054 19.06 7.85 -42.91
CA PRO A 1054 19.46 9.09 -43.56
C PRO A 1054 20.83 9.59 -43.06
N ALA A 1055 21.69 10.06 -43.97
CA ALA A 1055 23.03 10.54 -43.61
C ALA A 1055 23.03 11.67 -42.57
N ASN A 1056 22.02 12.56 -42.63
CA ASN A 1056 21.85 13.64 -41.66
C ASN A 1056 21.49 13.13 -40.25
N LEU A 1057 20.82 11.98 -40.13
CA LEU A 1057 20.49 11.35 -38.84
C LEU A 1057 21.75 10.84 -38.13
N GLN A 1058 22.72 10.31 -38.89
CA GLN A 1058 24.00 9.86 -38.34
C GLN A 1058 24.82 10.99 -37.71
N MET A 1059 24.60 12.24 -38.12
CA MET A 1059 25.26 13.40 -37.51
C MET A 1059 24.74 13.71 -36.11
N TYR A 1060 23.46 13.44 -35.82
CA TYR A 1060 22.86 13.64 -34.49
C TYR A 1060 23.15 12.49 -33.51
N LEU A 1061 23.65 11.36 -34.01
CA LEU A 1061 24.06 10.19 -33.23
C LEU A 1061 25.54 10.22 -32.84
N LYS A 1062 26.33 11.11 -33.46
CA LYS A 1062 27.72 11.43 -33.09
C LYS A 1062 27.74 12.53 -32.04
#